data_AF-A0A399F0K1-F1
#
_entry.id   AF-A0A399F0K1-F1
#
_cell.length_a   1.000
_cell.length_b   1.000
_cell.length_c   1.000
_cell.angle_alpha   90.00
_cell.angle_beta   90.00
_cell.angle_gamma   90.00
#
_symmetry.space_group_name_H-M   'P 1'
#
loop_
_entity.id
_entity.type
_entity.pdbx_description
1 polymer ?
#
loop_
_entity_poly.entity_id
_entity_poly.type
_entity_poly.pdbx_seq_one_letter_code
_entity_poly.pdbx_strand_id
1 'polypeptide(L)'
;MSLYQNLFQSLEPFLGAKTQSILEEGVRRLGVDPDRLDVTQAESILKRLVYRELQSNRTPAEARSLVDGLLKELREQSGGKEGGGLAALEAGFKRFSLYLDWPEVARLRGILSVLRKEPEGSEASRMLKEGQELLRQLEERLQSALLRQTRDIADLQAVFERVKMIGGPKIRRLESLIRQIQEAHSSETLAQAEVERARTLAAELRKLVESSAISAPRNATEPALVVEDEEEPVVAVEPVVETDAPEAVGEAGGAWDIVIDLDSLSQEQQSRIREIDLAEERRRLETLKERYAAVLSRAAVAEELARLEAELAQGNLLGEALSALEQQLKSAQTEAISEARARYEWLTDRMRQLSSPAHRDDVDTARLAALAARLTVAWETLQGGAVPQDLLELAEDVQALEAETRSRRENRERLARLSQVLEALRAEAESALATYRNHPQVQAYLARLAQAKPDEASLQALRQDFSALMVALTKEQKERDERLKRSSLKAAAQALPVMPGLEIHHAQLLQQIETPGSDLVALENYLQQLTQRTRDLVAQRLEALAQKAQQMGIELEGLAEAQAALAEERIPDPAALERLLEERVNEQANQRRRQLAGELSRYEAAAQGLRGLGEEKLLGLITEARNRLALGEIPDTAPIKAELTRLVQLQDNLRAEVAVSLADLLERFNAHRAMGGETVIRLKPMIEFLTSAVERLARVGPSGILEVRQAIAEAMPLVKQLEEEHKAAMALMQDLKGGELDALLGIFDAQPQAVPRPPASTPASNPVPPTPAPEVEPAEEVVAEDPGDALAPFRLRGVEAVALVSEDGLLMGKLPTTFQSVRTAFSDLSSLAGELAGATTRLAVVSLPHNVVIMVPLGEKGLFILAEKPLLSRLLTQVERHRAELARL
;
A
#
# COMPACT_ATOMS: atom_id res chain seq x y z
N MET A 1 -56.55 -2.83 5.07
CA MET A 1 -57.97 -2.97 5.40
C MET A 1 -58.46 -4.30 4.86
N SER A 2 -59.36 -5.01 5.56
CA SER A 2 -60.15 -6.07 4.93
C SER A 2 -61.32 -5.44 4.13
N LEU A 3 -61.88 -6.16 3.16
CA LEU A 3 -62.94 -5.63 2.28
C LEU A 3 -64.16 -5.19 3.10
N TYR A 4 -64.46 -5.92 4.18
CA TYR A 4 -65.46 -5.58 5.19
C TYR A 4 -65.21 -4.22 5.89
N GLN A 5 -63.97 -3.87 6.21
CA GLN A 5 -63.61 -2.57 6.81
C GLN A 5 -63.80 -1.42 5.82
N ASN A 6 -63.45 -1.61 4.54
CA ASN A 6 -63.71 -0.61 3.49
C ASN A 6 -65.22 -0.36 3.34
N LEU A 7 -66.02 -1.43 3.26
CA LEU A 7 -67.49 -1.33 3.20
C LEU A 7 -68.08 -0.63 4.43
N PHE A 8 -67.56 -0.91 5.63
CA PHE A 8 -68.02 -0.24 6.84
C PHE A 8 -67.75 1.27 6.77
N GLN A 9 -66.52 1.68 6.45
CA GLN A 9 -66.15 3.10 6.36
C GLN A 9 -66.89 3.83 5.23
N SER A 10 -67.19 3.18 4.11
CA SER A 10 -67.92 3.79 2.99
C SER A 10 -69.43 3.91 3.23
N LEU A 11 -70.00 3.10 4.14
CA LEU A 11 -71.43 3.09 4.47
C LEU A 11 -71.78 3.84 5.76
N GLU A 12 -70.84 3.96 6.70
CA GLU A 12 -71.00 4.68 7.97
C GLU A 12 -71.54 6.13 7.79
N PRO A 13 -71.10 6.94 6.80
CA PRO A 13 -71.66 8.28 6.57
C PRO A 13 -73.14 8.30 6.13
N PHE A 14 -73.69 7.18 5.66
CA PHE A 14 -75.04 7.09 5.07
C PHE A 14 -76.02 6.26 5.92
N LEU A 15 -75.53 5.30 6.69
CA LEU A 15 -76.32 4.40 7.54
C LEU A 15 -75.99 4.51 9.05
N GLY A 16 -74.90 5.22 9.41
CA GLY A 16 -74.50 5.47 10.80
C GLY A 16 -74.32 4.19 11.60
N ALA A 17 -74.78 4.19 12.86
CA ALA A 17 -74.68 3.04 13.76
C ALA A 17 -75.37 1.75 13.26
N LYS A 18 -76.30 1.82 12.28
CA LYS A 18 -76.89 0.63 11.67
C LYS A 18 -75.92 -0.12 10.74
N THR A 19 -74.85 0.55 10.27
CA THR A 19 -73.91 -0.02 9.29
C THR A 19 -73.31 -1.34 9.76
N GLN A 20 -72.91 -1.41 11.03
CA GLN A 20 -72.32 -2.62 11.61
C GLN A 20 -73.32 -3.78 11.56
N SER A 21 -74.54 -3.60 12.08
CA SER A 21 -75.53 -4.68 12.13
C SER A 21 -76.01 -5.13 10.75
N ILE A 22 -76.06 -4.24 9.76
CA ILE A 22 -76.44 -4.58 8.37
C ILE A 22 -75.34 -5.41 7.69
N LEU A 23 -74.06 -5.07 7.90
CA LEU A 23 -72.93 -5.82 7.34
C LEU A 23 -72.75 -7.16 8.06
N GLU A 24 -72.87 -7.21 9.40
CA GLU A 24 -72.88 -8.45 10.17
C GLU A 24 -74.04 -9.38 9.75
N GLU A 25 -75.25 -8.86 9.55
CA GLU A 25 -76.38 -9.64 9.06
C GLU A 25 -76.15 -10.13 7.62
N GLY A 26 -75.56 -9.30 6.75
CA GLY A 26 -75.23 -9.68 5.37
C GLY A 26 -74.20 -10.80 5.28
N VAL A 27 -73.10 -10.67 6.02
CA VAL A 27 -72.05 -11.70 6.12
C VAL A 27 -72.61 -12.99 6.73
N ARG A 28 -73.40 -12.89 7.80
CA ARG A 28 -74.07 -14.04 8.45
C ARG A 28 -75.09 -14.74 7.56
N ARG A 29 -75.81 -14.00 6.70
CA ARG A 29 -76.75 -14.55 5.69
C ARG A 29 -76.04 -15.29 4.55
N LEU A 30 -74.76 -14.99 4.29
CA LEU A 30 -73.94 -15.68 3.29
C LEU A 30 -73.11 -16.83 3.88
N GLY A 31 -72.98 -16.91 5.21
CA GLY A 31 -72.25 -18.00 5.89
C GLY A 31 -70.73 -17.89 5.80
N VAL A 32 -70.20 -16.66 5.70
CA VAL A 32 -68.77 -16.35 5.52
C VAL A 32 -68.24 -15.60 6.74
N ASP A 33 -66.94 -15.64 7.01
CA ASP A 33 -66.30 -14.78 8.02
C ASP A 33 -66.09 -13.34 7.48
N PRO A 34 -66.15 -12.28 8.30
CA PRO A 34 -65.98 -10.90 7.84
C PRO A 34 -64.69 -10.64 7.04
N ASP A 35 -63.57 -11.21 7.47
CA ASP A 35 -62.27 -11.06 6.80
C ASP A 35 -62.09 -11.98 5.57
N ARG A 36 -63.10 -12.79 5.23
CA ARG A 36 -63.14 -13.67 4.04
C ARG A 36 -64.19 -13.24 3.00
N LEU A 37 -64.83 -12.08 3.20
CA LEU A 37 -65.86 -11.56 2.30
C LEU A 37 -65.30 -11.27 0.89
N ASP A 38 -65.84 -11.94 -0.13
CA ASP A 38 -65.49 -11.73 -1.53
C ASP A 38 -66.23 -10.52 -2.17
N VAL A 39 -65.71 -10.01 -3.28
CA VAL A 39 -66.30 -8.93 -4.09
C VAL A 39 -67.71 -9.28 -4.57
N THR A 40 -67.95 -10.51 -5.04
CA THR A 40 -69.28 -10.93 -5.53
C THR A 40 -70.31 -11.00 -4.39
N GLN A 41 -69.85 -11.41 -3.21
CA GLN A 41 -70.62 -11.47 -1.98
C GLN A 41 -70.95 -10.05 -1.48
N ALA A 42 -69.97 -9.15 -1.49
CA ALA A 42 -70.13 -7.73 -1.20
C ALA A 42 -71.15 -7.04 -2.14
N GLU A 43 -71.09 -7.29 -3.46
CA GLU A 43 -72.11 -6.78 -4.39
C GLU A 43 -73.52 -7.21 -3.97
N SER A 44 -73.69 -8.45 -3.50
CA SER A 44 -74.99 -9.00 -3.09
C SER A 44 -75.54 -8.35 -1.81
N ILE A 45 -74.66 -8.02 -0.85
CA ILE A 45 -75.03 -7.28 0.37
C ILE A 45 -75.44 -5.84 0.01
N LEU A 46 -74.64 -5.17 -0.83
CA LEU A 46 -74.91 -3.81 -1.32
C LEU A 46 -76.27 -3.72 -2.04
N LYS A 47 -76.50 -4.60 -3.03
CA LYS A 47 -77.70 -4.58 -3.89
C LYS A 47 -79.00 -5.00 -3.19
N ARG A 48 -78.94 -5.71 -2.05
CA ARG A 48 -80.13 -6.32 -1.42
C ARG A 48 -80.43 -5.80 -0.02
N LEU A 49 -79.45 -5.75 0.87
CA LEU A 49 -79.63 -5.34 2.27
C LEU A 49 -79.41 -3.84 2.41
N VAL A 50 -78.22 -3.38 2.02
CA VAL A 50 -77.85 -1.96 2.11
C VAL A 50 -78.78 -1.09 1.26
N TYR A 51 -79.09 -1.48 0.01
CA TYR A 51 -80.06 -0.77 -0.83
C TYR A 51 -81.45 -0.64 -0.18
N ARG A 52 -81.96 -1.70 0.47
CA ARG A 52 -83.25 -1.69 1.18
C ARG A 52 -83.24 -0.73 2.37
N GLU A 53 -82.16 -0.73 3.15
CA GLU A 53 -82.04 0.18 4.30
C GLU A 53 -81.79 1.64 3.86
N LEU A 54 -81.04 1.87 2.78
CA LEU A 54 -80.89 3.20 2.19
C LEU A 54 -82.24 3.76 1.69
N GLN A 55 -83.10 2.92 1.08
CA GLN A 55 -84.46 3.32 0.70
C GLN A 55 -85.35 3.75 1.88
N SER A 56 -85.00 3.42 3.13
CA SER A 56 -85.73 3.92 4.31
C SER A 56 -85.37 5.37 4.68
N ASN A 57 -84.22 5.87 4.22
CA ASN A 57 -83.66 7.19 4.56
C ASN A 57 -83.50 8.14 3.35
N ARG A 58 -83.61 7.64 2.12
CA ARG A 58 -83.29 8.34 0.86
C ARG A 58 -84.32 8.06 -0.23
N THR A 59 -84.39 8.90 -1.25
CA THR A 59 -85.18 8.56 -2.45
C THR A 59 -84.59 7.31 -3.14
N PRO A 60 -85.41 6.50 -3.84
CA PRO A 60 -84.91 5.31 -4.53
C PRO A 60 -83.84 5.61 -5.59
N ALA A 61 -83.85 6.80 -6.19
CA ALA A 61 -82.84 7.24 -7.16
C ALA A 61 -81.50 7.53 -6.48
N GLU A 62 -81.48 8.25 -5.35
CA GLU A 62 -80.26 8.47 -4.56
C GLU A 62 -79.70 7.17 -3.99
N ALA A 63 -80.55 6.34 -3.39
CA ALA A 63 -80.16 5.04 -2.83
C ALA A 63 -79.52 4.14 -3.89
N ARG A 64 -80.04 4.18 -5.13
CA ARG A 64 -79.48 3.44 -6.27
C ARG A 64 -78.16 4.05 -6.74
N SER A 65 -78.09 5.37 -6.91
CA SER A 65 -76.86 6.07 -7.32
C SER A 65 -75.69 5.84 -6.34
N LEU A 66 -75.97 5.82 -5.03
CA LEU A 66 -74.97 5.50 -4.00
C LEU A 66 -74.51 4.04 -4.07
N VAL A 67 -75.43 3.09 -4.25
CA VAL A 67 -75.07 1.67 -4.41
C VAL A 67 -74.30 1.42 -5.70
N ASP A 68 -74.73 1.99 -6.83
CA ASP A 68 -74.04 1.87 -8.12
C ASP A 68 -72.65 2.56 -8.08
N GLY A 69 -72.49 3.65 -7.30
CA GLY A 69 -71.20 4.27 -7.00
C GLY A 69 -70.26 3.38 -6.18
N LEU A 70 -70.73 2.82 -5.07
CA LEU A 70 -69.94 1.90 -4.23
C LEU A 70 -69.58 0.59 -4.97
N LEU A 71 -70.46 0.12 -5.86
CA LEU A 71 -70.16 -1.00 -6.76
C LEU A 71 -69.06 -0.64 -7.76
N LYS A 72 -69.03 0.60 -8.26
CA LYS A 72 -67.95 1.10 -9.14
C LYS A 72 -66.62 1.20 -8.38
N GLU A 73 -66.62 1.74 -7.17
CA GLU A 73 -65.42 1.79 -6.31
C GLU A 73 -64.90 0.38 -5.96
N LEU A 74 -65.79 -0.58 -5.65
CA LEU A 74 -65.39 -1.98 -5.46
C LEU A 74 -64.78 -2.60 -6.71
N ARG A 75 -65.30 -2.29 -7.90
CA ARG A 75 -64.77 -2.78 -9.19
C ARG A 75 -63.40 -2.17 -9.51
N GLU A 76 -63.21 -0.89 -9.21
CA GLU A 76 -61.92 -0.20 -9.35
C GLU A 76 -60.90 -0.73 -8.33
N GLN A 77 -61.31 -1.02 -7.09
CA GLN A 77 -60.45 -1.65 -6.07
C GLN A 77 -60.15 -3.14 -6.34
N SER A 78 -61.03 -3.86 -7.05
CA SER A 78 -60.83 -5.28 -7.41
C SER A 78 -60.16 -5.49 -8.77
N GLY A 79 -59.99 -4.44 -9.57
CA GLY A 79 -59.18 -4.45 -10.80
C GLY A 79 -57.68 -4.78 -10.58
N GLY A 80 -57.24 -4.94 -9.33
CA GLY A 80 -55.91 -5.43 -8.95
C GLY A 80 -55.81 -6.91 -8.59
N LYS A 81 -56.83 -7.75 -8.86
CA LYS A 81 -56.78 -9.21 -8.66
C LYS A 81 -57.29 -9.99 -9.88
N GLU A 82 -56.37 -10.28 -10.80
CA GLU A 82 -56.65 -10.90 -12.12
C GLU A 82 -57.07 -12.40 -12.08
N GLY A 83 -57.45 -12.94 -10.92
CA GLY A 83 -57.72 -14.38 -10.72
C GLY A 83 -58.89 -14.96 -11.52
N GLY A 84 -59.75 -14.13 -12.12
CA GLY A 84 -60.80 -14.56 -13.07
C GLY A 84 -60.43 -14.38 -14.55
N GLY A 85 -59.38 -13.61 -14.87
CA GLY A 85 -59.08 -13.18 -16.23
C GLY A 85 -58.64 -14.33 -17.15
N LEU A 86 -57.75 -15.18 -16.65
CA LEU A 86 -57.28 -16.37 -17.39
C LEU A 86 -58.41 -17.37 -17.65
N ALA A 87 -59.27 -17.62 -16.66
CA ALA A 87 -60.39 -18.56 -16.81
C ALA A 87 -61.44 -18.08 -17.84
N ALA A 88 -61.71 -16.77 -17.90
CA ALA A 88 -62.55 -16.18 -18.93
C ALA A 88 -61.91 -16.30 -20.33
N LEU A 89 -60.60 -16.07 -20.43
CA LEU A 89 -59.83 -16.18 -21.67
C LEU A 89 -59.83 -17.62 -22.22
N GLU A 90 -59.64 -18.61 -21.34
CA GLU A 90 -59.74 -20.04 -21.69
C GLU A 90 -61.16 -20.46 -22.09
N ALA A 91 -62.19 -19.88 -21.48
CA ALA A 91 -63.58 -20.16 -21.83
C ALA A 91 -63.93 -19.66 -23.24
N GLY A 92 -63.54 -18.42 -23.57
CA GLY A 92 -63.74 -17.86 -24.90
C GLY A 92 -62.90 -18.55 -25.98
N PHE A 93 -61.65 -18.90 -25.71
CA PHE A 93 -60.79 -19.64 -26.65
C PHE A 93 -61.43 -20.94 -27.17
N LYS A 94 -62.21 -21.64 -26.33
CA LYS A 94 -62.92 -22.87 -26.75
C LYS A 94 -63.90 -22.63 -27.90
N ARG A 95 -64.53 -21.45 -27.99
CA ARG A 95 -65.42 -21.08 -29.11
C ARG A 95 -64.69 -21.05 -30.46
N PHE A 96 -63.40 -20.76 -30.46
CA PHE A 96 -62.57 -20.66 -31.66
C PHE A 96 -61.75 -21.91 -31.97
N SER A 97 -61.98 -23.02 -31.23
CA SER A 97 -61.25 -24.29 -31.42
C SER A 97 -61.42 -24.95 -32.79
N LEU A 98 -62.47 -24.58 -33.55
CA LEU A 98 -62.70 -25.01 -34.93
C LEU A 98 -61.95 -24.17 -35.98
N TYR A 99 -61.37 -23.03 -35.61
CA TYR A 99 -60.75 -22.07 -36.52
C TYR A 99 -59.22 -22.03 -36.33
N LEU A 100 -58.59 -23.21 -36.29
CA LEU A 100 -57.14 -23.35 -36.05
C LEU A 100 -56.27 -22.68 -37.12
N ASP A 101 -56.80 -22.50 -38.34
CA ASP A 101 -56.13 -21.84 -39.47
C ASP A 101 -56.07 -20.30 -39.33
N TRP A 102 -56.71 -19.71 -38.31
CA TRP A 102 -56.71 -18.26 -38.10
C TRP A 102 -55.48 -17.85 -37.27
N PRO A 103 -54.67 -16.87 -37.75
CA PRO A 103 -53.40 -16.50 -37.11
C PRO A 103 -53.57 -15.97 -35.68
N GLU A 104 -54.69 -15.30 -35.40
CA GLU A 104 -55.01 -14.75 -34.08
C GLU A 104 -55.30 -15.86 -33.06
N VAL A 105 -55.88 -16.99 -33.49
CA VAL A 105 -56.14 -18.17 -32.64
C VAL A 105 -54.82 -18.84 -32.24
N ALA A 106 -53.84 -18.90 -33.15
CA ALA A 106 -52.50 -19.39 -32.84
C ALA A 106 -51.76 -18.50 -31.84
N ARG A 107 -51.84 -17.17 -31.99
CA ARG A 107 -51.27 -16.20 -31.03
C ARG A 107 -51.93 -16.30 -29.66
N LEU A 108 -53.25 -16.38 -29.61
CA LEU A 108 -54.02 -16.54 -28.38
C LEU A 108 -53.71 -17.88 -27.66
N ARG A 109 -53.52 -18.97 -28.42
CA ARG A 109 -53.01 -20.25 -27.88
C ARG A 109 -51.62 -20.08 -27.26
N GLY A 110 -50.74 -19.34 -27.92
CA GLY A 110 -49.41 -18.99 -27.42
C GLY A 110 -49.45 -18.26 -26.08
N ILE A 111 -50.23 -17.17 -26.00
CA ILE A 111 -50.49 -16.40 -24.77
C ILE A 111 -50.99 -17.31 -23.64
N LEU A 112 -52.01 -18.14 -23.91
CA LEU A 112 -52.54 -19.09 -22.92
C LEU A 112 -51.48 -20.12 -22.48
N SER A 113 -50.58 -20.55 -23.37
CA SER A 113 -49.49 -21.49 -23.02
C SER A 113 -48.43 -20.89 -22.09
N VAL A 114 -48.28 -19.56 -22.10
CA VAL A 114 -47.37 -18.80 -21.24
C VAL A 114 -48.05 -18.48 -19.90
N LEU A 115 -49.26 -17.91 -19.92
CA LEU A 115 -50.03 -17.58 -18.72
C LEU A 115 -50.34 -18.80 -17.83
N ARG A 116 -50.41 -20.01 -18.41
CA ARG A 116 -50.52 -21.27 -17.65
C ARG A 116 -49.25 -21.67 -16.89
N LYS A 117 -48.08 -21.19 -17.31
CA LYS A 117 -46.78 -21.44 -16.66
C LYS A 117 -46.47 -20.33 -15.64
N GLU A 118 -46.70 -19.08 -16.05
CA GLU A 118 -46.40 -17.88 -15.29
C GLU A 118 -47.64 -16.96 -15.28
N PRO A 119 -48.59 -17.17 -14.34
CA PRO A 119 -49.84 -16.40 -14.28
C PRO A 119 -49.72 -15.03 -13.60
N GLU A 120 -48.57 -14.72 -12.99
CA GLU A 120 -48.33 -13.49 -12.22
C GLU A 120 -47.09 -12.75 -12.72
N GLY A 121 -47.19 -11.44 -12.94
CA GLY A 121 -46.08 -10.58 -13.38
C GLY A 121 -46.52 -9.49 -14.35
N SER A 122 -45.69 -8.45 -14.54
CA SER A 122 -46.04 -7.31 -15.40
C SER A 122 -46.33 -7.73 -16.86
N GLU A 123 -45.52 -8.62 -17.43
CA GLU A 123 -45.80 -9.16 -18.76
C GLU A 123 -46.96 -10.15 -18.78
N ALA A 124 -47.25 -10.87 -17.68
CA ALA A 124 -48.44 -11.71 -17.59
C ALA A 124 -49.72 -10.84 -17.67
N SER A 125 -49.80 -9.74 -16.92
CA SER A 125 -50.89 -8.78 -17.00
C SER A 125 -50.96 -8.06 -18.36
N ARG A 126 -49.83 -7.87 -19.06
CA ARG A 126 -49.79 -7.35 -20.45
C ARG A 126 -50.38 -8.38 -21.43
N MET A 127 -49.90 -9.62 -21.39
CA MET A 127 -50.35 -10.72 -22.24
C MET A 127 -51.81 -11.11 -21.99
N LEU A 128 -52.29 -11.00 -20.75
CA LEU A 128 -53.70 -11.22 -20.40
C LEU A 128 -54.62 -10.18 -21.07
N LYS A 129 -54.21 -8.91 -21.09
CA LYS A 129 -54.93 -7.84 -21.80
C LYS A 129 -54.85 -7.99 -23.31
N GLU A 130 -53.68 -8.35 -23.84
CA GLU A 130 -53.49 -8.67 -25.26
C GLU A 130 -54.39 -9.84 -25.69
N GLY A 131 -54.46 -10.91 -24.88
CA GLY A 131 -55.34 -12.05 -25.13
C GLY A 131 -56.82 -11.67 -25.13
N GLN A 132 -57.27 -10.83 -24.18
CA GLN A 132 -58.65 -10.35 -24.13
C GLN A 132 -59.01 -9.50 -25.36
N GLU A 133 -58.09 -8.66 -25.83
CA GLU A 133 -58.28 -7.85 -27.04
C GLU A 133 -58.26 -8.72 -28.32
N LEU A 134 -57.38 -9.72 -28.42
CA LEU A 134 -57.41 -10.71 -29.50
C LEU A 134 -58.70 -11.52 -29.52
N LEU A 135 -59.25 -11.86 -28.35
CA LEU A 135 -60.55 -12.54 -28.22
C LEU A 135 -61.68 -11.63 -28.75
N ARG A 136 -61.69 -10.34 -28.39
CA ARG A 136 -62.64 -9.36 -28.95
C ARG A 136 -62.55 -9.25 -30.47
N GLN A 137 -61.33 -9.17 -31.01
CA GLN A 137 -61.07 -9.13 -32.45
C GLN A 137 -61.53 -10.42 -33.15
N LEU A 138 -61.35 -11.58 -32.52
CA LEU A 138 -61.86 -12.87 -33.00
C LEU A 138 -63.39 -12.94 -33.00
N GLU A 139 -64.07 -12.37 -32.00
CA GLU A 139 -65.53 -12.23 -31.97
C GLU A 139 -66.04 -11.30 -33.08
N GLU A 140 -65.40 -10.15 -33.29
CA GLU A 140 -65.74 -9.19 -34.36
C GLU A 140 -65.48 -9.78 -35.76
N ARG A 141 -64.40 -10.55 -35.93
CA ARG A 141 -64.08 -11.31 -37.14
C ARG A 141 -65.10 -12.43 -37.41
N LEU A 142 -65.54 -13.15 -36.38
CA LEU A 142 -66.59 -14.16 -36.50
C LEU A 142 -67.96 -13.54 -36.82
N GLN A 143 -68.34 -12.43 -36.17
CA GLN A 143 -69.60 -11.73 -36.45
C GLN A 143 -69.65 -11.17 -37.87
N SER A 144 -68.58 -10.53 -38.35
CA SER A 144 -68.50 -10.03 -39.72
C SER A 144 -68.53 -11.15 -40.77
N ALA A 145 -67.86 -12.29 -40.51
CA ALA A 145 -67.94 -13.48 -41.35
C ALA A 145 -69.35 -14.11 -41.35
N LEU A 146 -70.03 -14.16 -40.21
CA LEU A 146 -71.42 -14.64 -40.11
C LEU A 146 -72.39 -13.71 -40.86
N LEU A 147 -72.22 -12.39 -40.79
CA LEU A 147 -73.02 -11.43 -41.57
C LEU A 147 -72.79 -11.58 -43.09
N ARG A 148 -71.54 -11.86 -43.50
CA ARG A 148 -71.21 -12.22 -44.89
C ARG A 148 -71.93 -13.52 -45.30
N GLN A 149 -71.92 -14.55 -44.45
CA GLN A 149 -72.67 -15.80 -44.65
C GLN A 149 -74.18 -15.58 -44.71
N THR A 150 -74.77 -14.69 -43.90
CA THR A 150 -76.21 -14.32 -44.03
C THR A 150 -76.51 -13.74 -45.42
N ARG A 151 -75.65 -12.85 -45.91
CA ARG A 151 -75.77 -12.28 -47.26
C ARG A 151 -75.58 -13.34 -48.34
N ASP A 152 -74.61 -14.24 -48.20
CA ASP A 152 -74.39 -15.33 -49.14
C ASP A 152 -75.57 -16.32 -49.17
N ILE A 153 -76.18 -16.65 -48.02
CA ILE A 153 -77.43 -17.45 -47.97
C ILE A 153 -78.53 -16.75 -48.78
N ALA A 154 -78.72 -15.43 -48.60
CA ALA A 154 -79.72 -14.67 -49.33
C ALA A 154 -79.43 -14.59 -50.85
N ASP A 155 -78.17 -14.33 -51.24
CA ASP A 155 -77.70 -14.36 -52.64
C ASP A 155 -77.98 -15.76 -53.27
N LEU A 156 -77.61 -16.84 -52.58
CA LEU A 156 -77.77 -18.22 -53.04
C LEU A 156 -79.24 -18.64 -53.13
N GLN A 157 -80.08 -18.28 -52.15
CA GLN A 157 -81.53 -18.52 -52.21
C GLN A 157 -82.18 -17.76 -53.37
N ALA A 158 -81.81 -16.49 -53.57
CA ALA A 158 -82.30 -15.67 -54.69
C ALA A 158 -81.82 -16.18 -56.06
N VAL A 159 -80.79 -17.05 -56.12
CA VAL A 159 -80.37 -17.76 -57.33
C VAL A 159 -81.12 -19.09 -57.46
N PHE A 160 -81.21 -19.88 -56.40
CA PHE A 160 -82.00 -21.13 -56.38
C PHE A 160 -83.44 -20.91 -56.83
N GLU A 161 -84.09 -19.85 -56.34
CA GLU A 161 -85.46 -19.47 -56.74
C GLU A 161 -85.62 -19.16 -58.24
N ARG A 162 -84.56 -18.69 -58.92
CA ARG A 162 -84.54 -18.46 -60.37
C ARG A 162 -84.22 -19.73 -61.16
N VAL A 163 -83.34 -20.57 -60.64
CA VAL A 163 -82.83 -21.78 -61.32
C VAL A 163 -83.78 -22.98 -61.18
N LYS A 164 -84.51 -23.10 -60.08
CA LYS A 164 -85.26 -24.32 -59.68
C LYS A 164 -86.18 -24.92 -60.75
N MET A 165 -86.67 -24.11 -61.68
CA MET A 165 -87.54 -24.54 -62.78
C MET A 165 -86.86 -25.45 -63.81
N ILE A 166 -85.52 -25.51 -63.85
CA ILE A 166 -84.76 -26.41 -64.74
C ILE A 166 -84.75 -27.87 -64.21
N GLY A 167 -84.84 -28.06 -62.89
CA GLY A 167 -84.72 -29.38 -62.25
C GLY A 167 -83.31 -30.00 -62.30
N GLY A 168 -83.22 -31.28 -61.90
CA GLY A 168 -81.99 -32.08 -62.02
C GLY A 168 -81.06 -32.13 -60.80
N PRO A 169 -79.97 -32.92 -60.88
CA PRO A 169 -79.14 -33.28 -59.73
C PRO A 169 -78.27 -32.12 -59.20
N LYS A 170 -77.77 -31.22 -60.07
CA LYS A 170 -77.02 -30.03 -59.61
C LYS A 170 -77.89 -29.15 -58.69
N ILE A 171 -79.18 -28.97 -59.00
CA ILE A 171 -80.11 -28.16 -58.18
C ILE A 171 -80.35 -28.81 -56.81
N ARG A 172 -80.57 -30.13 -56.73
CA ARG A 172 -80.70 -30.84 -55.44
C ARG A 172 -79.43 -30.72 -54.59
N ARG A 173 -78.24 -30.70 -55.23
CA ARG A 173 -76.97 -30.47 -54.55
C ARG A 173 -76.85 -29.02 -54.02
N LEU A 174 -77.33 -28.03 -54.77
CA LEU A 174 -77.40 -26.64 -54.31
C LEU A 174 -78.34 -26.50 -53.09
N GLU A 175 -79.51 -27.13 -53.14
CA GLU A 175 -80.49 -27.14 -52.05
C GLU A 175 -79.91 -27.76 -50.76
N SER A 176 -79.24 -28.91 -50.90
CA SER A 176 -78.54 -29.57 -49.79
C SER A 176 -77.44 -28.69 -49.19
N LEU A 177 -76.63 -28.03 -50.02
CA LEU A 177 -75.57 -27.12 -49.55
C LEU A 177 -76.16 -25.89 -48.86
N ILE A 178 -77.20 -25.25 -49.42
CA ILE A 178 -77.88 -24.11 -48.80
C ILE A 178 -78.43 -24.51 -47.41
N ARG A 179 -79.00 -25.71 -47.28
CA ARG A 179 -79.49 -26.23 -45.99
C ARG A 179 -78.35 -26.45 -44.98
N GLN A 180 -77.22 -27.03 -45.40
CA GLN A 180 -76.05 -27.22 -44.54
C GLN A 180 -75.45 -25.88 -44.07
N ILE A 181 -75.32 -24.91 -44.98
CA ILE A 181 -74.86 -23.55 -44.68
C ILE A 181 -75.82 -22.83 -43.69
N GLN A 182 -77.13 -23.08 -43.80
CA GLN A 182 -78.14 -22.54 -42.87
C GLN A 182 -78.08 -23.20 -41.49
N GLU A 183 -77.87 -24.51 -41.43
CA GLU A 183 -77.72 -25.27 -40.18
C GLU A 183 -76.46 -24.84 -39.40
N ALA A 184 -75.34 -24.68 -40.12
CA ALA A 184 -74.11 -24.07 -39.58
C ALA A 184 -74.34 -22.62 -39.11
N HIS A 185 -75.00 -21.78 -39.92
CA HIS A 185 -75.31 -20.41 -39.53
C HIS A 185 -76.19 -20.34 -38.28
N SER A 186 -77.18 -21.24 -38.15
CA SER A 186 -78.06 -21.33 -36.97
C SER A 186 -77.36 -21.77 -35.69
N SER A 187 -76.19 -22.40 -35.80
CA SER A 187 -75.30 -22.77 -34.69
C SER A 187 -74.14 -21.78 -34.48
N GLU A 188 -74.19 -20.60 -35.11
CA GLU A 188 -73.15 -19.57 -35.11
C GLU A 188 -71.78 -20.04 -35.66
N THR A 189 -71.78 -21.05 -36.54
CA THR A 189 -70.57 -21.62 -37.16
C THR A 189 -70.42 -21.27 -38.65
N LEU A 190 -69.17 -21.15 -39.10
CA LEU A 190 -68.83 -20.72 -40.47
C LEU A 190 -68.68 -21.91 -41.42
N ALA A 191 -69.57 -22.01 -42.41
CA ALA A 191 -69.55 -23.07 -43.43
C ALA A 191 -68.78 -22.67 -44.71
N GLN A 192 -67.57 -22.11 -44.57
CA GLN A 192 -66.86 -21.45 -45.68
C GLN A 192 -66.72 -22.33 -46.94
N ALA A 193 -66.21 -23.56 -46.79
CA ALA A 193 -66.04 -24.49 -47.90
C ALA A 193 -67.38 -24.93 -48.54
N GLU A 194 -68.51 -24.87 -47.83
CA GLU A 194 -69.84 -25.14 -48.40
C GLU A 194 -70.38 -23.92 -49.14
N VAL A 195 -70.20 -22.71 -48.59
CA VAL A 195 -70.54 -21.43 -49.26
C VAL A 195 -69.79 -21.32 -50.59
N GLU A 196 -68.51 -21.69 -50.65
CA GLU A 196 -67.73 -21.68 -51.89
C GLU A 196 -68.23 -22.72 -52.90
N ARG A 197 -68.45 -23.97 -52.47
CA ARG A 197 -69.04 -25.04 -53.32
C ARG A 197 -70.46 -24.73 -53.79
N ALA A 198 -71.23 -23.98 -53.00
CA ALA A 198 -72.56 -23.51 -53.38
C ALA A 198 -72.50 -22.34 -54.35
N ARG A 199 -71.57 -21.38 -54.16
CA ARG A 199 -71.35 -20.25 -55.06
C ARG A 199 -70.94 -20.70 -56.46
N THR A 200 -69.92 -21.56 -56.60
CA THR A 200 -69.45 -22.03 -57.92
C THR A 200 -70.57 -22.77 -58.66
N LEU A 201 -71.26 -23.68 -57.98
CA LEU A 201 -72.37 -24.44 -58.56
C LEU A 201 -73.59 -23.54 -58.87
N ALA A 202 -73.83 -22.46 -58.11
CA ALA A 202 -74.83 -21.43 -58.40
C ALA A 202 -74.40 -20.44 -59.51
N ALA A 203 -73.10 -20.32 -59.80
CA ALA A 203 -72.57 -19.59 -60.94
C ALA A 203 -72.74 -20.41 -62.22
N GLU A 204 -72.29 -21.67 -62.22
CA GLU A 204 -72.57 -22.65 -63.29
C GLU A 204 -74.05 -22.66 -63.66
N LEU A 205 -74.93 -22.83 -62.66
CA LEU A 205 -76.37 -22.89 -62.88
C LEU A 205 -76.97 -21.57 -63.41
N ARG A 206 -76.42 -20.40 -63.06
CA ARG A 206 -76.83 -19.12 -63.67
C ARG A 206 -76.42 -19.04 -65.15
N LYS A 207 -75.16 -19.39 -65.47
CA LYS A 207 -74.69 -19.42 -66.86
C LYS A 207 -75.53 -20.40 -67.70
N LEU A 208 -75.90 -21.54 -67.13
CA LEU A 208 -76.79 -22.52 -67.76
C LEU A 208 -78.21 -21.98 -68.00
N VAL A 209 -78.82 -21.24 -67.06
CA VAL A 209 -80.12 -20.56 -67.30
C VAL A 209 -79.98 -19.58 -68.46
N GLU A 210 -78.93 -18.75 -68.46
CA GLU A 210 -78.73 -17.69 -69.45
C GLU A 210 -78.36 -18.24 -70.84
N SER A 211 -77.75 -19.42 -70.93
CA SER A 211 -77.50 -20.13 -72.20
C SER A 211 -78.68 -20.98 -72.67
N SER A 212 -79.47 -21.59 -71.78
CA SER A 212 -80.56 -22.52 -72.14
C SER A 212 -81.89 -21.85 -72.49
N ALA A 213 -82.00 -20.53 -72.37
CA ALA A 213 -83.25 -19.78 -72.54
C ALA A 213 -83.87 -19.81 -73.95
N ILE A 214 -83.22 -20.47 -74.93
CA ILE A 214 -83.76 -20.68 -76.29
C ILE A 214 -83.60 -22.16 -76.70
N SER A 215 -84.38 -23.06 -76.09
CA SER A 215 -84.59 -24.45 -76.57
C SER A 215 -85.95 -25.03 -76.19
N ALA A 216 -87.02 -24.23 -76.38
CA ALA A 216 -88.40 -24.70 -76.44
C ALA A 216 -89.18 -23.84 -77.47
N PRO A 217 -90.18 -24.39 -78.19
CA PRO A 217 -90.55 -23.90 -79.52
C PRO A 217 -91.59 -22.77 -79.51
N ARG A 218 -91.67 -22.05 -80.64
CA ARG A 218 -92.75 -21.09 -80.91
C ARG A 218 -93.16 -21.08 -82.38
N ASN A 219 -94.22 -21.81 -82.71
CA ASN A 219 -95.35 -21.36 -83.54
C ASN A 219 -96.45 -22.44 -83.54
N ALA A 220 -97.71 -22.02 -83.64
CA ALA A 220 -98.88 -22.90 -83.59
C ALA A 220 -99.63 -22.89 -84.93
N THR A 221 -100.25 -24.01 -85.29
CA THR A 221 -101.53 -24.13 -86.03
C THR A 221 -102.06 -25.57 -85.83
N GLU A 222 -103.36 -25.77 -86.01
CA GLU A 222 -104.19 -26.95 -85.75
C GLU A 222 -103.99 -28.11 -86.78
N PRO A 223 -104.81 -29.20 -86.78
CA PRO A 223 -104.93 -30.23 -85.73
C PRO A 223 -104.89 -31.69 -86.29
N ALA A 224 -104.54 -32.69 -85.47
CA ALA A 224 -104.72 -34.12 -85.83
C ALA A 224 -104.91 -35.06 -84.62
N LEU A 225 -105.55 -36.21 -84.90
CA LEU A 225 -105.95 -37.30 -83.99
C LEU A 225 -104.80 -38.29 -83.68
N VAL A 226 -105.16 -39.36 -82.94
CA VAL A 226 -104.43 -40.63 -82.71
C VAL A 226 -103.40 -40.60 -81.56
N VAL A 227 -103.30 -41.58 -80.64
CA VAL A 227 -104.26 -42.50 -79.94
C VAL A 227 -103.44 -43.29 -78.90
N GLU A 228 -104.07 -43.67 -77.78
CA GLU A 228 -103.75 -44.74 -76.79
C GLU A 228 -102.28 -45.02 -76.34
N ASP A 229 -102.12 -44.98 -75.01
CA ASP A 229 -101.52 -45.98 -74.10
C ASP A 229 -100.11 -46.57 -74.32
N GLU A 230 -99.30 -46.57 -73.24
CA GLU A 230 -98.98 -47.81 -72.49
C GLU A 230 -98.49 -47.48 -71.06
N GLU A 231 -98.57 -48.45 -70.14
CA GLU A 231 -98.32 -48.31 -68.68
C GLU A 231 -97.04 -49.05 -68.19
N GLU A 232 -96.82 -49.03 -66.87
CA GLU A 232 -95.92 -49.92 -66.10
C GLU A 232 -94.38 -49.64 -66.12
N PRO A 233 -93.60 -50.19 -65.15
CA PRO A 233 -93.77 -49.88 -63.73
C PRO A 233 -92.45 -49.59 -62.95
N VAL A 234 -92.61 -49.30 -61.66
CA VAL A 234 -91.55 -49.04 -60.69
C VAL A 234 -90.72 -50.28 -60.34
N VAL A 235 -89.40 -50.12 -60.19
CA VAL A 235 -88.59 -50.94 -59.27
C VAL A 235 -87.76 -50.01 -58.38
N ALA A 236 -87.99 -50.05 -57.06
CA ALA A 236 -87.18 -49.35 -56.08
C ALA A 236 -86.19 -50.34 -55.42
N VAL A 237 -84.93 -49.92 -55.27
CA VAL A 237 -83.92 -50.64 -54.48
C VAL A 237 -83.15 -49.62 -53.65
N GLU A 238 -83.38 -49.62 -52.34
CA GLU A 238 -82.46 -49.03 -51.38
C GLU A 238 -81.27 -49.98 -51.15
N PRO A 239 -80.05 -49.44 -50.97
CA PRO A 239 -79.06 -50.08 -50.14
C PRO A 239 -78.68 -49.20 -48.94
N VAL A 240 -79.14 -49.66 -47.77
CA VAL A 240 -78.42 -49.78 -46.49
C VAL A 240 -77.12 -48.96 -46.32
N VAL A 241 -77.08 -48.20 -45.23
CA VAL A 241 -75.84 -47.60 -44.68
C VAL A 241 -75.03 -48.66 -43.93
N GLU A 242 -73.74 -48.79 -44.26
CA GLU A 242 -72.71 -49.31 -43.35
C GLU A 242 -71.55 -48.30 -43.27
N THR A 243 -70.84 -48.31 -42.14
CA THR A 243 -69.79 -47.35 -41.77
C THR A 243 -68.52 -48.06 -41.38
N ASP A 244 -67.38 -47.74 -42.02
CA ASP A 244 -66.18 -47.24 -41.30
C ASP A 244 -64.98 -46.97 -42.22
N ALA A 245 -63.99 -46.25 -41.66
CA ALA A 245 -62.65 -45.95 -42.17
C ALA A 245 -62.52 -44.94 -43.36
N PRO A 246 -61.59 -43.96 -43.29
CA PRO A 246 -61.40 -42.96 -44.33
C PRO A 246 -60.25 -43.31 -45.28
N GLU A 247 -60.56 -43.74 -46.51
CA GLU A 247 -59.59 -43.63 -47.62
C GLU A 247 -59.51 -42.18 -48.12
N ALA A 248 -58.35 -41.81 -48.68
CA ALA A 248 -58.07 -40.43 -49.06
C ALA A 248 -58.97 -39.98 -50.22
N VAL A 249 -59.84 -39.00 -49.95
CA VAL A 249 -60.55 -38.24 -50.98
C VAL A 249 -59.55 -37.33 -51.69
N GLY A 250 -58.80 -37.91 -52.62
CA GLY A 250 -58.05 -37.14 -53.61
C GLY A 250 -59.00 -36.30 -54.46
N GLU A 251 -58.49 -35.21 -55.03
CA GLU A 251 -59.27 -34.21 -55.77
C GLU A 251 -59.70 -34.73 -57.16
N ALA A 252 -60.47 -35.82 -57.20
CA ALA A 252 -61.28 -36.24 -58.34
C ALA A 252 -62.48 -35.30 -58.51
N GLY A 253 -62.19 -34.01 -58.69
CA GLY A 253 -63.14 -32.99 -59.11
C GLY A 253 -63.63 -33.33 -60.51
N GLY A 254 -64.69 -34.15 -60.60
CA GLY A 254 -65.34 -34.52 -61.83
C GLY A 254 -65.96 -33.30 -62.49
N ALA A 255 -65.15 -32.58 -63.27
CA ALA A 255 -65.56 -31.46 -64.10
C ALA A 255 -66.47 -31.99 -65.21
N TRP A 256 -67.78 -31.96 -64.96
CA TRP A 256 -68.78 -32.08 -66.00
C TRP A 256 -68.83 -30.76 -66.78
N ASP A 257 -67.79 -30.55 -67.59
CA ASP A 257 -67.60 -29.37 -68.43
C ASP A 257 -68.72 -29.27 -69.45
N ILE A 258 -69.75 -28.51 -69.09
CA ILE A 258 -70.73 -28.01 -70.05
C ILE A 258 -70.06 -26.80 -70.70
N VAL A 259 -69.36 -27.05 -71.80
CA VAL A 259 -68.75 -26.01 -72.62
C VAL A 259 -69.86 -25.14 -73.20
N ILE A 260 -70.08 -23.98 -72.61
CA ILE A 260 -71.02 -22.98 -73.11
C ILE A 260 -70.34 -22.26 -74.27
N ASP A 261 -70.85 -22.48 -75.49
CA ASP A 261 -70.31 -21.88 -76.70
C ASP A 261 -70.68 -20.39 -76.77
N LEU A 262 -69.82 -19.54 -76.21
CA LEU A 262 -70.07 -18.10 -76.02
C LEU A 262 -70.41 -17.36 -77.33
N ASP A 263 -69.85 -17.79 -78.46
CA ASP A 263 -70.03 -17.15 -79.76
C ASP A 263 -71.42 -17.40 -80.37
N SER A 264 -72.19 -18.34 -79.80
CA SER A 264 -73.60 -18.58 -80.16
C SER A 264 -74.61 -17.68 -79.44
N LEU A 265 -74.18 -16.90 -78.44
CA LEU A 265 -75.04 -16.11 -77.55
C LEU A 265 -75.21 -14.65 -78.01
N SER A 266 -76.32 -14.01 -77.63
CA SER A 266 -76.50 -12.57 -77.91
C SER A 266 -75.59 -11.69 -77.05
N GLN A 267 -75.31 -10.47 -77.52
CA GLN A 267 -74.44 -9.51 -76.81
C GLN A 267 -74.94 -9.17 -75.40
N GLU A 268 -76.25 -9.17 -75.15
CA GLU A 268 -76.82 -8.98 -73.79
C GLU A 268 -76.57 -10.19 -72.87
N GLN A 269 -76.59 -11.42 -73.39
CA GLN A 269 -76.24 -12.61 -72.61
C GLN A 269 -74.74 -12.61 -72.30
N GLN A 270 -73.91 -12.32 -73.30
CA GLN A 270 -72.45 -12.20 -73.11
C GLN A 270 -72.10 -11.12 -72.07
N SER A 271 -72.81 -9.99 -72.00
CA SER A 271 -72.55 -8.96 -70.98
C SER A 271 -72.95 -9.38 -69.57
N ARG A 272 -74.06 -10.10 -69.39
CA ARG A 272 -74.53 -10.58 -68.07
C ARG A 272 -73.62 -11.67 -67.49
N ILE A 273 -73.18 -12.61 -68.33
CA ILE A 273 -72.20 -13.63 -67.92
C ILE A 273 -70.89 -12.98 -67.48
N ARG A 274 -70.39 -11.96 -68.20
CA ARG A 274 -69.20 -11.19 -67.80
C ARG A 274 -69.39 -10.41 -66.49
N GLU A 275 -70.57 -9.84 -66.24
CA GLU A 275 -70.87 -9.15 -64.98
C GLU A 275 -70.86 -10.12 -63.78
N ILE A 276 -71.38 -11.34 -63.95
CA ILE A 276 -71.30 -12.41 -62.94
C ILE A 276 -69.83 -12.77 -62.66
N ASP A 277 -69.04 -12.99 -63.70
CA ASP A 277 -67.62 -13.39 -63.55
C ASP A 277 -66.76 -12.29 -62.92
N LEU A 278 -66.93 -11.03 -63.32
CA LEU A 278 -66.27 -9.88 -62.68
C LEU A 278 -66.65 -9.74 -61.19
N ALA A 279 -67.90 -10.04 -60.82
CA ALA A 279 -68.34 -10.01 -59.43
C ALA A 279 -67.72 -11.14 -58.60
N GLU A 280 -67.47 -12.30 -59.20
CA GLU A 280 -66.87 -13.46 -58.53
C GLU A 280 -65.34 -13.35 -58.43
N GLU A 281 -64.66 -12.82 -59.45
CA GLU A 281 -63.22 -12.49 -59.37
C GLU A 281 -62.93 -11.40 -58.33
N ARG A 282 -63.74 -10.33 -58.27
CA ARG A 282 -63.64 -9.32 -57.20
C ARG A 282 -63.83 -9.94 -55.81
N ARG A 283 -64.82 -10.81 -55.63
CA ARG A 283 -65.03 -11.55 -54.35
C ARG A 283 -63.82 -12.44 -54.01
N ARG A 284 -63.19 -13.10 -54.99
CA ARG A 284 -62.01 -13.94 -54.79
C ARG A 284 -60.75 -13.12 -54.46
N LEU A 285 -60.54 -11.98 -55.12
CA LEU A 285 -59.45 -11.05 -54.81
C LEU A 285 -59.52 -10.58 -53.34
N GLU A 286 -60.69 -10.16 -52.86
CA GLU A 286 -60.86 -9.76 -51.45
C GLU A 286 -60.57 -10.92 -50.48
N THR A 287 -61.06 -12.13 -50.76
CA THR A 287 -60.73 -13.31 -49.92
C THR A 287 -59.23 -13.62 -49.90
N LEU A 288 -58.51 -13.40 -51.02
CA LEU A 288 -57.05 -13.54 -51.05
C LEU A 288 -56.35 -12.47 -50.21
N LYS A 289 -56.82 -11.21 -50.23
CA LYS A 289 -56.30 -10.15 -49.34
C LYS A 289 -56.51 -10.47 -47.87
N GLU A 290 -57.74 -10.88 -47.50
CA GLU A 290 -58.11 -11.26 -46.13
C GLU A 290 -57.25 -12.44 -45.60
N ARG A 291 -56.84 -13.35 -46.48
CA ARG A 291 -56.02 -14.53 -46.14
C ARG A 291 -54.52 -14.23 -46.05
N TYR A 292 -54.00 -13.38 -46.94
CA TYR A 292 -52.54 -13.15 -47.09
C TYR A 292 -52.08 -11.75 -46.65
N ALA A 293 -52.87 -11.07 -45.81
CA ALA A 293 -52.67 -9.70 -45.32
C ALA A 293 -51.23 -9.39 -44.85
N ALA A 294 -50.54 -10.33 -44.22
CA ALA A 294 -49.16 -10.18 -43.72
C ALA A 294 -48.09 -10.01 -44.84
N VAL A 295 -48.44 -10.31 -46.09
CA VAL A 295 -47.52 -10.43 -47.23
C VAL A 295 -47.80 -9.38 -48.32
N LEU A 296 -49.00 -8.78 -48.33
CA LEU A 296 -49.44 -7.79 -49.33
C LEU A 296 -48.52 -6.55 -49.40
N SER A 297 -47.79 -6.25 -48.32
CA SER A 297 -46.84 -5.14 -48.24
C SER A 297 -45.48 -5.39 -48.91
N ARG A 298 -45.19 -6.62 -49.35
CA ARG A 298 -43.98 -6.92 -50.12
C ARG A 298 -44.10 -6.34 -51.54
N ALA A 299 -43.11 -5.56 -51.98
CA ALA A 299 -43.15 -4.79 -53.23
C ALA A 299 -43.65 -5.57 -54.46
N ALA A 300 -43.06 -6.75 -54.74
CA ALA A 300 -43.44 -7.58 -55.89
C ALA A 300 -44.88 -8.15 -55.83
N VAL A 301 -45.49 -8.20 -54.64
CA VAL A 301 -46.91 -8.58 -54.46
C VAL A 301 -47.79 -7.33 -54.57
N ALA A 302 -47.37 -6.21 -53.99
CA ALA A 302 -48.10 -4.93 -54.04
C ALA A 302 -48.25 -4.40 -55.47
N GLU A 303 -47.20 -4.51 -56.30
CA GLU A 303 -47.21 -4.06 -57.70
C GLU A 303 -48.20 -4.86 -58.56
N GLU A 304 -48.16 -6.19 -58.51
CA GLU A 304 -49.09 -7.03 -59.29
C GLU A 304 -50.52 -6.96 -58.73
N LEU A 305 -50.70 -6.84 -57.41
CA LEU A 305 -52.03 -6.61 -56.80
C LEU A 305 -52.64 -5.28 -57.28
N ALA A 306 -51.90 -4.18 -57.25
CA ALA A 306 -52.38 -2.88 -57.70
C ALA A 306 -52.70 -2.87 -59.21
N ARG A 307 -51.95 -3.64 -60.01
CA ARG A 307 -52.25 -3.86 -61.43
C ARG A 307 -53.56 -4.64 -61.62
N LEU A 308 -53.75 -5.75 -60.91
CA LEU A 308 -54.95 -6.58 -61.03
C LEU A 308 -56.21 -5.86 -60.50
N GLU A 309 -56.07 -5.01 -59.48
CA GLU A 309 -57.12 -4.07 -59.06
C GLU A 309 -57.49 -3.08 -60.17
N ALA A 310 -56.50 -2.51 -60.87
CA ALA A 310 -56.74 -1.60 -61.99
C ALA A 310 -57.39 -2.30 -63.19
N GLU A 311 -57.03 -3.55 -63.48
CA GLU A 311 -57.64 -4.38 -64.53
C GLU A 311 -59.12 -4.71 -64.17
N LEU A 312 -59.41 -5.09 -62.92
CA LEU A 312 -60.78 -5.29 -62.43
C LEU A 312 -61.60 -3.98 -62.37
N ALA A 313 -60.98 -2.84 -62.09
CA ALA A 313 -61.64 -1.54 -62.09
C ALA A 313 -62.05 -1.10 -63.51
N GLN A 314 -61.28 -1.47 -64.52
CA GLN A 314 -61.60 -1.29 -65.94
C GLN A 314 -62.68 -2.25 -66.45
N GLY A 315 -62.99 -3.32 -65.70
CA GLY A 315 -63.97 -4.33 -66.10
C GLY A 315 -63.39 -5.45 -66.97
N ASN A 316 -62.07 -5.67 -66.90
CA ASN A 316 -61.42 -6.82 -67.53
C ASN A 316 -61.45 -8.03 -66.58
N LEU A 317 -61.57 -9.24 -67.13
CA LEU A 317 -61.45 -10.48 -66.38
C LEU A 317 -59.97 -10.84 -66.19
N LEU A 318 -59.60 -11.35 -65.02
CA LEU A 318 -58.22 -11.67 -64.64
C LEU A 318 -57.81 -13.11 -64.99
N GLY A 319 -58.72 -14.07 -64.84
CA GLY A 319 -58.52 -15.48 -65.16
C GLY A 319 -57.22 -16.06 -64.57
N GLU A 320 -56.29 -16.43 -65.45
CA GLU A 320 -54.99 -17.01 -65.09
C GLU A 320 -54.15 -16.08 -64.20
N ALA A 321 -54.24 -14.75 -64.37
CA ALA A 321 -53.46 -13.80 -63.58
C ALA A 321 -53.87 -13.78 -62.10
N LEU A 322 -55.15 -14.02 -61.80
CA LEU A 322 -55.64 -14.17 -60.42
C LEU A 322 -55.15 -15.48 -59.78
N SER A 323 -54.99 -16.54 -60.57
CA SER A 323 -54.39 -17.80 -60.08
C SER A 323 -52.88 -17.72 -59.93
N ALA A 324 -52.19 -16.93 -60.76
CA ALA A 324 -50.77 -16.61 -60.62
C ALA A 324 -50.51 -15.79 -59.36
N LEU A 325 -51.33 -14.76 -59.09
CA LEU A 325 -51.29 -14.01 -57.81
C LEU A 325 -51.51 -14.94 -56.62
N GLU A 326 -52.48 -15.87 -56.68
CA GLU A 326 -52.70 -16.85 -55.60
C GLU A 326 -51.48 -17.75 -55.36
N GLN A 327 -50.76 -18.17 -56.41
CA GLN A 327 -49.51 -18.91 -56.28
C GLN A 327 -48.38 -18.05 -55.70
N GLN A 328 -48.25 -16.80 -56.13
CA GLN A 328 -47.26 -15.83 -55.64
C GLN A 328 -47.49 -15.49 -54.16
N LEU A 329 -48.75 -15.33 -53.73
CA LEU A 329 -49.11 -15.12 -52.33
C LEU A 329 -48.77 -16.34 -51.47
N LYS A 330 -49.02 -17.56 -51.98
CA LYS A 330 -48.64 -18.81 -51.30
C LYS A 330 -47.11 -18.94 -51.13
N SER A 331 -46.32 -18.69 -52.18
CA SER A 331 -44.86 -18.77 -52.09
C SER A 331 -44.26 -17.68 -51.20
N ALA A 332 -44.78 -16.45 -51.29
CA ALA A 332 -44.31 -15.36 -50.44
C ALA A 332 -44.70 -15.54 -48.95
N GLN A 333 -45.84 -16.19 -48.65
CA GLN A 333 -46.20 -16.60 -47.28
C GLN A 333 -45.25 -17.69 -46.77
N THR A 334 -44.93 -18.74 -47.54
CA THR A 334 -44.01 -19.79 -47.09
C THR A 334 -42.59 -19.26 -46.89
N GLU A 335 -42.13 -18.35 -47.76
CA GLU A 335 -40.87 -17.64 -47.58
C GLU A 335 -40.88 -16.79 -46.30
N ALA A 336 -41.90 -15.96 -46.08
CA ALA A 336 -41.99 -15.12 -44.87
C ALA A 336 -42.03 -15.94 -43.56
N ILE A 337 -42.69 -17.11 -43.56
CA ILE A 337 -42.64 -18.05 -42.43
C ILE A 337 -41.21 -18.62 -42.24
N SER A 338 -40.49 -18.91 -43.33
CA SER A 338 -39.11 -19.41 -43.25
C SER A 338 -38.12 -18.33 -42.75
N GLU A 339 -38.26 -17.08 -43.19
CA GLU A 339 -37.51 -15.94 -42.67
C GLU A 339 -37.77 -15.74 -41.17
N ALA A 340 -39.04 -15.81 -40.75
CA ALA A 340 -39.45 -15.64 -39.38
C ALA A 340 -38.98 -16.80 -38.47
N ARG A 341 -38.92 -18.03 -38.98
CA ARG A 341 -38.30 -19.18 -38.28
C ARG A 341 -36.79 -19.00 -38.10
N ALA A 342 -36.07 -18.61 -39.16
CA ALA A 342 -34.63 -18.35 -39.07
C ALA A 342 -34.31 -17.20 -38.09
N ARG A 343 -35.14 -16.14 -38.07
CA ARG A 343 -35.05 -15.06 -37.06
C ARG A 343 -35.34 -15.57 -35.65
N TYR A 344 -36.38 -16.38 -35.45
CA TYR A 344 -36.69 -16.99 -34.16
C TYR A 344 -35.53 -17.86 -33.64
N GLU A 345 -34.98 -18.74 -34.47
CA GLU A 345 -33.83 -19.59 -34.12
C GLU A 345 -32.63 -18.73 -33.68
N TRP A 346 -32.28 -17.71 -34.47
CA TRP A 346 -31.24 -16.73 -34.13
C TRP A 346 -31.48 -16.03 -32.79
N LEU A 347 -32.72 -15.60 -32.51
CA LEU A 347 -33.10 -15.01 -31.22
C LEU A 347 -32.96 -16.00 -30.06
N THR A 348 -33.37 -17.25 -30.23
CA THR A 348 -33.24 -18.27 -29.17
C THR A 348 -31.79 -18.60 -28.84
N ASP A 349 -30.87 -18.59 -29.81
CA ASP A 349 -29.44 -18.77 -29.54
C ASP A 349 -28.80 -17.55 -28.87
N ARG A 350 -29.23 -16.31 -29.19
CA ARG A 350 -28.80 -15.12 -28.42
C ARG A 350 -29.33 -15.16 -26.99
N MET A 351 -30.59 -15.54 -26.79
CA MET A 351 -31.18 -15.71 -25.45
C MET A 351 -30.47 -16.82 -24.65
N ARG A 352 -30.07 -17.93 -25.30
CA ARG A 352 -29.25 -18.98 -24.70
C ARG A 352 -27.85 -18.48 -24.30
N GLN A 353 -27.22 -17.64 -25.13
CA GLN A 353 -25.93 -17.00 -24.81
C GLN A 353 -26.05 -16.06 -23.59
N LEU A 354 -27.08 -15.21 -23.55
CA LEU A 354 -27.38 -14.34 -22.40
C LEU A 354 -27.72 -15.15 -21.13
N SER A 355 -28.35 -16.33 -21.28
CA SER A 355 -28.65 -17.25 -20.16
C SER A 355 -27.42 -18.01 -19.63
N SER A 356 -26.24 -17.83 -20.22
CA SER A 356 -25.01 -18.49 -19.79
C SER A 356 -24.60 -18.08 -18.36
N PRO A 357 -24.06 -19.00 -17.52
CA PRO A 357 -23.55 -18.66 -16.20
C PRO A 357 -22.46 -17.57 -16.22
N ALA A 358 -21.78 -17.36 -17.36
CA ALA A 358 -20.80 -16.28 -17.54
C ALA A 358 -21.41 -14.86 -17.56
N HIS A 359 -22.74 -14.73 -17.72
CA HIS A 359 -23.46 -13.45 -17.79
C HIS A 359 -24.49 -13.27 -16.67
N ARG A 360 -24.71 -14.29 -15.83
CA ARG A 360 -25.79 -14.38 -14.84
C ARG A 360 -25.89 -13.18 -13.88
N ASP A 361 -24.77 -12.61 -13.48
CA ASP A 361 -24.71 -11.47 -12.56
C ASP A 361 -25.01 -10.14 -13.25
N ASP A 362 -24.68 -10.01 -14.54
CA ASP A 362 -24.74 -8.75 -15.28
C ASP A 362 -26.09 -8.61 -16.03
N VAL A 363 -26.77 -9.74 -16.32
CA VAL A 363 -28.07 -9.82 -17.01
C VAL A 363 -29.24 -9.42 -16.12
N ASP A 364 -30.16 -8.65 -16.68
CA ASP A 364 -31.49 -8.45 -16.10
C ASP A 364 -32.34 -9.71 -16.29
N THR A 365 -32.43 -10.54 -15.25
CA THR A 365 -33.12 -11.83 -15.31
C THR A 365 -34.64 -11.68 -15.49
N ALA A 366 -35.23 -10.58 -15.03
CA ALA A 366 -36.66 -10.30 -15.23
C ALA A 366 -36.94 -9.93 -16.70
N ARG A 367 -36.11 -9.06 -17.31
CA ARG A 367 -36.22 -8.72 -18.73
C ARG A 367 -35.89 -9.93 -19.63
N LEU A 368 -34.95 -10.80 -19.23
CA LEU A 368 -34.69 -12.05 -19.95
C LEU A 368 -35.89 -13.00 -19.90
N ALA A 369 -36.54 -13.18 -18.74
CA ALA A 369 -37.75 -13.99 -18.63
C ALA A 369 -38.90 -13.43 -19.49
N ALA A 370 -39.13 -12.11 -19.43
CA ALA A 370 -40.10 -11.40 -20.27
C ALA A 370 -39.92 -11.66 -21.78
N LEU A 371 -38.69 -11.61 -22.27
CA LEU A 371 -38.39 -11.86 -23.68
C LEU A 371 -38.50 -13.35 -24.07
N ALA A 372 -38.15 -14.27 -23.16
CA ALA A 372 -38.37 -15.71 -23.37
C ALA A 372 -39.86 -16.08 -23.42
N ALA A 373 -40.67 -15.42 -22.58
CA ALA A 373 -42.13 -15.55 -22.59
C ALA A 373 -42.72 -15.07 -23.92
N ARG A 374 -42.36 -13.87 -24.40
CA ARG A 374 -42.82 -13.34 -25.71
C ARG A 374 -42.35 -14.21 -26.88
N LEU A 375 -41.10 -14.67 -26.89
CA LEU A 375 -40.60 -15.62 -27.90
C LEU A 375 -41.40 -16.93 -27.94
N THR A 376 -41.91 -17.40 -26.79
CA THR A 376 -42.79 -18.59 -26.74
C THR A 376 -44.13 -18.34 -27.44
N VAL A 377 -44.69 -17.12 -27.34
CA VAL A 377 -45.91 -16.73 -28.10
C VAL A 377 -45.63 -16.64 -29.60
N ALA A 378 -44.48 -16.07 -29.99
CA ALA A 378 -44.05 -16.01 -31.39
C ALA A 378 -43.86 -17.41 -32.00
N TRP A 379 -43.32 -18.37 -31.23
CA TRP A 379 -43.19 -19.76 -31.67
C TRP A 379 -44.53 -20.45 -31.93
N GLU A 380 -45.49 -20.36 -31.00
CA GLU A 380 -46.83 -20.95 -31.16
C GLU A 380 -47.61 -20.34 -32.34
N THR A 381 -47.34 -19.05 -32.62
CA THR A 381 -47.83 -18.33 -33.80
C THR A 381 -47.22 -18.88 -35.10
N LEU A 382 -45.90 -19.13 -35.13
CA LEU A 382 -45.19 -19.78 -36.26
C LEU A 382 -45.61 -21.24 -36.51
N GLN A 383 -46.05 -21.94 -35.46
CA GLN A 383 -46.65 -23.27 -35.57
C GLN A 383 -48.07 -23.24 -36.12
N GLY A 384 -48.79 -22.13 -35.95
CA GLY A 384 -50.07 -21.86 -36.61
C GLY A 384 -49.96 -21.39 -38.07
N GLY A 385 -48.78 -21.45 -38.70
CA GLY A 385 -48.58 -20.98 -40.09
C GLY A 385 -48.65 -19.46 -40.27
N ALA A 386 -48.64 -18.70 -39.18
CA ALA A 386 -48.70 -17.24 -39.16
C ALA A 386 -47.30 -16.62 -39.02
N VAL A 387 -47.14 -15.38 -39.48
CA VAL A 387 -45.91 -14.59 -39.26
C VAL A 387 -46.13 -13.68 -38.04
N PRO A 388 -45.37 -13.84 -36.94
CA PRO A 388 -45.48 -12.96 -35.77
C PRO A 388 -44.96 -11.56 -36.10
N GLN A 389 -45.76 -10.54 -35.80
CA GLN A 389 -45.44 -9.14 -36.08
C GLN A 389 -44.38 -8.57 -35.13
N ASP A 390 -44.26 -9.13 -33.92
CA ASP A 390 -43.41 -8.69 -32.83
C ASP A 390 -41.97 -9.22 -32.91
N LEU A 391 -41.65 -10.12 -33.84
CA LEU A 391 -40.28 -10.67 -34.01
C LEU A 391 -39.21 -9.60 -34.32
N LEU A 392 -39.59 -8.46 -34.89
CA LEU A 392 -38.66 -7.34 -35.11
C LEU A 392 -38.42 -6.55 -33.81
N GLU A 393 -39.48 -6.20 -33.09
CA GLU A 393 -39.40 -5.55 -31.77
C GLU A 393 -38.59 -6.42 -30.78
N LEU A 394 -38.82 -7.74 -30.79
CA LEU A 394 -38.05 -8.71 -30.01
C LEU A 394 -36.56 -8.76 -30.37
N ALA A 395 -36.20 -8.55 -31.65
CA ALA A 395 -34.81 -8.49 -32.07
C ALA A 395 -34.11 -7.20 -31.62
N GLU A 396 -34.83 -6.09 -31.54
CA GLU A 396 -34.34 -4.82 -30.98
C GLU A 396 -34.21 -4.91 -29.45
N ASP A 397 -35.20 -5.49 -28.75
CA ASP A 397 -35.19 -5.72 -27.30
C ASP A 397 -34.03 -6.64 -26.86
N VAL A 398 -33.78 -7.74 -27.59
CA VAL A 398 -32.66 -8.66 -27.32
C VAL A 398 -31.31 -7.97 -27.58
N GLN A 399 -31.20 -7.15 -28.63
CA GLN A 399 -30.00 -6.35 -28.88
C GLN A 399 -29.76 -5.27 -27.82
N ALA A 400 -30.82 -4.65 -27.30
CA ALA A 400 -30.73 -3.71 -26.18
C ALA A 400 -30.24 -4.42 -24.90
N LEU A 401 -30.76 -5.62 -24.61
CA LEU A 401 -30.28 -6.43 -23.48
C LEU A 401 -28.82 -6.89 -23.66
N GLU A 402 -28.38 -7.21 -24.89
CA GLU A 402 -26.96 -7.46 -25.19
C GLU A 402 -26.08 -6.22 -24.98
N ALA A 403 -26.55 -5.03 -25.33
CA ALA A 403 -25.81 -3.78 -25.13
C ALA A 403 -25.73 -3.40 -23.64
N GLU A 404 -26.83 -3.52 -22.91
CA GLU A 404 -26.90 -3.30 -21.46
C GLU A 404 -26.00 -4.26 -20.68
N THR A 405 -25.98 -5.54 -21.05
CA THR A 405 -25.12 -6.55 -20.40
C THR A 405 -23.64 -6.34 -20.67
N ARG A 406 -23.26 -6.02 -21.92
CA ARG A 406 -21.88 -5.63 -22.25
C ARG A 406 -21.46 -4.38 -21.46
N SER A 407 -22.29 -3.34 -21.44
CA SER A 407 -22.04 -2.11 -20.69
C SER A 407 -21.90 -2.35 -19.18
N ARG A 408 -22.80 -3.14 -18.56
CA ARG A 408 -22.70 -3.52 -17.14
C ARG A 408 -21.39 -4.27 -16.86
N ARG A 409 -21.03 -5.23 -17.71
CA ARG A 409 -19.77 -5.99 -17.59
C ARG A 409 -18.53 -5.10 -17.76
N GLU A 410 -18.48 -4.25 -18.78
CA GLU A 410 -17.38 -3.31 -19.03
C GLU A 410 -17.18 -2.35 -17.85
N ASN A 411 -18.27 -1.83 -17.28
CA ASN A 411 -18.22 -1.01 -16.08
C ASN A 411 -17.74 -1.81 -14.85
N ARG A 412 -18.18 -3.06 -14.68
CA ARG A 412 -17.72 -3.96 -13.61
C ARG A 412 -16.22 -4.28 -13.73
N GLU A 413 -15.75 -4.58 -14.93
CA GLU A 413 -14.32 -4.79 -15.23
C GLU A 413 -13.51 -3.49 -15.02
N ARG A 414 -14.04 -2.32 -15.42
CA ARG A 414 -13.39 -1.01 -15.16
C ARG A 414 -13.28 -0.74 -13.66
N LEU A 415 -14.35 -0.93 -12.89
CA LEU A 415 -14.35 -0.76 -11.43
C LEU A 415 -13.38 -1.72 -10.73
N ALA A 416 -13.29 -2.98 -11.19
CA ALA A 416 -12.32 -3.95 -10.67
C ALA A 416 -10.87 -3.57 -10.98
N ARG A 417 -10.59 -3.02 -12.17
CA ARG A 417 -9.25 -2.50 -12.53
C ARG A 417 -8.91 -1.25 -11.70
N LEU A 418 -9.87 -0.35 -11.49
CA LEU A 418 -9.69 0.84 -10.66
C LEU A 418 -9.48 0.48 -9.17
N SER A 419 -10.17 -0.52 -8.62
CA SER A 419 -9.94 -0.97 -7.24
C SER A 419 -8.58 -1.68 -7.10
N GLN A 420 -8.16 -2.50 -8.06
CA GLN A 420 -6.81 -3.08 -8.07
C GLN A 420 -5.71 -2.01 -8.09
N VAL A 421 -5.88 -0.94 -8.89
CA VAL A 421 -4.95 0.21 -8.90
C VAL A 421 -4.99 1.00 -7.59
N LEU A 422 -6.13 1.04 -6.89
CA LEU A 422 -6.28 1.70 -5.60
C LEU A 422 -5.60 0.92 -4.47
N GLU A 423 -5.77 -0.41 -4.41
CA GLU A 423 -5.05 -1.24 -3.43
C GLU A 423 -3.54 -1.29 -3.71
N ALA A 424 -3.12 -1.30 -4.98
CA ALA A 424 -1.70 -1.14 -5.33
C ALA A 424 -1.13 0.19 -4.83
N LEU A 425 -1.86 1.31 -4.98
CA LEU A 425 -1.46 2.61 -4.46
C LEU A 425 -1.46 2.66 -2.92
N ARG A 426 -2.31 1.89 -2.25
CA ARG A 426 -2.27 1.70 -0.79
C ARG A 426 -0.99 0.98 -0.35
N ALA A 427 -0.67 -0.17 -0.95
CA ALA A 427 0.55 -0.91 -0.62
C ALA A 427 1.83 -0.10 -0.92
N GLU A 428 1.87 0.63 -2.04
CA GLU A 428 2.97 1.53 -2.40
C GLU A 428 3.11 2.68 -1.38
N ALA A 429 2.00 3.31 -0.99
CA ALA A 429 2.02 4.40 -0.01
C ALA A 429 2.38 3.92 1.41
N GLU A 430 1.84 2.79 1.88
CA GLU A 430 2.14 2.27 3.22
C GLU A 430 3.61 1.84 3.36
N SER A 431 4.19 1.22 2.33
CA SER A 431 5.59 0.84 2.33
C SER A 431 6.53 2.05 2.22
N ALA A 432 6.27 2.99 1.30
CA ALA A 432 7.10 4.18 1.13
C ALA A 432 7.02 5.16 2.32
N LEU A 433 5.88 5.23 3.02
CA LEU A 433 5.65 6.17 4.13
C LEU A 433 5.85 5.54 5.52
N ALA A 434 6.26 4.27 5.61
CA ALA A 434 6.46 3.55 6.87
C ALA A 434 7.36 4.32 7.87
N THR A 435 8.50 4.85 7.39
CA THR A 435 9.44 5.68 8.19
C THR A 435 8.84 6.99 8.69
N TYR A 436 7.77 7.47 8.06
CA TYR A 436 7.16 8.78 8.29
C TYR A 436 5.75 8.70 8.90
N ARG A 437 5.32 7.54 9.39
CA ARG A 437 3.95 7.26 9.89
C ARG A 437 3.45 8.23 10.97
N ASN A 438 4.36 8.91 11.67
CA ASN A 438 4.08 9.91 12.70
C ASN A 438 4.01 11.36 12.17
N HIS A 439 4.22 11.59 10.87
CA HIS A 439 4.16 12.93 10.27
C HIS A 439 2.71 13.34 9.97
N PRO A 440 2.24 14.54 10.37
CA PRO A 440 0.82 14.90 10.26
C PRO A 440 0.31 14.91 8.81
N GLN A 441 1.14 15.30 7.84
CA GLN A 441 0.77 15.28 6.42
C GLN A 441 0.63 13.84 5.89
N VAL A 442 1.45 12.90 6.38
CA VAL A 442 1.37 11.47 6.04
C VAL A 442 0.08 10.87 6.61
N GLN A 443 -0.25 11.18 7.86
CA GLN A 443 -1.48 10.71 8.49
C GLN A 443 -2.74 11.24 7.77
N ALA A 444 -2.74 12.52 7.37
CA ALA A 444 -3.82 13.09 6.58
C ALA A 444 -3.95 12.43 5.19
N TYR A 445 -2.83 12.17 4.50
CA TYR A 445 -2.83 11.48 3.21
C TYR A 445 -3.34 10.03 3.33
N LEU A 446 -2.81 9.24 4.27
CA LEU A 446 -3.22 7.85 4.50
C LEU A 446 -4.70 7.74 4.92
N ALA A 447 -5.20 8.66 5.76
CA ALA A 447 -6.63 8.71 6.10
C ALA A 447 -7.53 8.98 4.89
N ARG A 448 -7.11 9.87 3.98
CA ARG A 448 -7.82 10.15 2.72
C ARG A 448 -7.75 8.97 1.74
N LEU A 449 -6.61 8.26 1.68
CA LEU A 449 -6.40 7.06 0.86
C LEU A 449 -7.23 5.85 1.36
N ALA A 450 -7.41 5.71 2.67
CA ALA A 450 -8.29 4.71 3.27
C ALA A 450 -9.78 4.97 2.94
N GLN A 451 -10.20 6.25 2.86
CA GLN A 451 -11.57 6.64 2.51
C GLN A 451 -11.81 6.79 1.00
N ALA A 452 -10.78 6.59 0.16
CA ALA A 452 -10.86 6.77 -1.28
C ALA A 452 -11.79 5.74 -1.95
N LYS A 453 -12.59 6.20 -2.92
CA LYS A 453 -13.38 5.36 -3.82
C LYS A 453 -12.58 5.05 -5.11
N PRO A 454 -12.78 3.88 -5.74
CA PRO A 454 -12.13 3.50 -7.00
C PRO A 454 -12.70 4.29 -8.17
N ASP A 455 -12.22 5.52 -8.32
CA ASP A 455 -12.56 6.47 -9.38
C ASP A 455 -11.27 6.98 -10.02
N GLU A 456 -11.35 7.37 -11.29
CA GLU A 456 -10.19 7.74 -12.08
C GLU A 456 -9.64 9.12 -11.68
N ALA A 457 -10.52 10.08 -11.38
CA ALA A 457 -10.12 11.40 -10.91
C ALA A 457 -9.57 11.35 -9.47
N SER A 458 -10.17 10.54 -8.59
CA SER A 458 -9.66 10.33 -7.23
C SER A 458 -8.25 9.72 -7.22
N LEU A 459 -7.99 8.71 -8.06
CA LEU A 459 -6.69 8.05 -8.17
C LEU A 459 -5.61 8.94 -8.78
N GLN A 460 -5.95 9.76 -9.78
CA GLN A 460 -5.01 10.74 -10.33
C GLN A 460 -4.61 11.79 -9.29
N ALA A 461 -5.58 12.32 -8.53
CA ALA A 461 -5.31 13.27 -7.45
C ALA A 461 -4.45 12.64 -6.34
N LEU A 462 -4.77 11.43 -5.89
CA LEU A 462 -4.00 10.73 -4.85
C LEU A 462 -2.56 10.44 -5.27
N ARG A 463 -2.32 10.07 -6.54
CA ARG A 463 -0.96 9.90 -7.09
C ARG A 463 -0.18 11.22 -7.14
N GLN A 464 -0.83 12.32 -7.49
CA GLN A 464 -0.21 13.64 -7.46
C GLN A 464 0.15 14.05 -6.02
N ASP A 465 -0.82 13.93 -5.09
CA ASP A 465 -0.64 14.22 -3.66
C ASP A 465 0.51 13.38 -3.06
N PHE A 466 0.58 12.08 -3.37
CA PHE A 466 1.67 11.18 -2.95
C PHE A 466 3.03 11.64 -3.48
N SER A 467 3.14 11.95 -4.77
CA SER A 467 4.39 12.41 -5.38
C SER A 467 4.89 13.73 -4.78
N ALA A 468 3.98 14.69 -4.54
CA ALA A 468 4.29 15.97 -3.91
C ALA A 468 4.74 15.79 -2.45
N LEU A 469 4.07 14.90 -1.71
CA LEU A 469 4.42 14.56 -0.32
C LEU A 469 5.78 13.85 -0.23
N MET A 470 6.14 12.96 -1.15
CA MET A 470 7.47 12.34 -1.21
C MET A 470 8.57 13.36 -1.52
N VAL A 471 8.31 14.34 -2.40
CA VAL A 471 9.24 15.47 -2.66
C VAL A 471 9.39 16.36 -1.41
N ALA A 472 8.30 16.62 -0.68
CA ALA A 472 8.35 17.37 0.57
C ALA A 472 9.17 16.64 1.65
N LEU A 473 8.89 15.36 1.90
CA LEU A 473 9.58 14.56 2.92
C LEU A 473 11.08 14.40 2.62
N THR A 474 11.46 14.14 1.37
CA THR A 474 12.88 14.03 0.97
C THR A 474 13.60 15.38 1.02
N LYS A 475 12.91 16.52 0.83
CA LYS A 475 13.45 17.86 1.09
C LYS A 475 13.66 18.09 2.59
N GLU A 476 12.68 17.73 3.43
CA GLU A 476 12.84 17.86 4.88
C GLU A 476 13.95 16.96 5.45
N GLN A 477 14.14 15.74 4.93
CA GLN A 477 15.27 14.89 5.31
C GLN A 477 16.61 15.58 5.01
N LYS A 478 16.80 16.07 3.78
CA LYS A 478 18.00 16.82 3.41
C LYS A 478 18.23 18.04 4.31
N GLU A 479 17.18 18.79 4.63
CA GLU A 479 17.29 19.91 5.58
C GLU A 479 17.62 19.47 7.01
N ARG A 480 17.16 18.30 7.47
CA ARG A 480 17.53 17.73 8.77
C ARG A 480 19.00 17.27 8.76
N ASP A 481 19.43 16.58 7.72
CA ASP A 481 20.80 16.08 7.56
C ASP A 481 21.81 17.23 7.41
N GLU A 482 21.47 18.28 6.66
CA GLU A 482 22.26 19.51 6.59
C GLU A 482 22.39 20.20 7.96
N ARG A 483 21.31 20.26 8.76
CA ARG A 483 21.35 20.83 10.11
C ARG A 483 22.19 19.98 11.05
N LEU A 484 22.09 18.65 10.97
CA LEU A 484 22.93 17.72 11.73
C LEU A 484 24.40 17.88 11.35
N LYS A 485 24.73 17.91 10.05
CA LYS A 485 26.10 18.19 9.55
C LYS A 485 26.63 19.56 9.99
N ARG A 486 25.85 20.64 9.90
CA ARG A 486 26.25 21.96 10.43
C ARG A 486 26.48 21.91 11.94
N SER A 487 25.67 21.16 12.69
CA SER A 487 25.85 21.01 14.15
C SER A 487 27.10 20.19 14.53
N SER A 488 27.40 19.11 13.80
CA SER A 488 28.62 18.32 14.04
C SER A 488 29.88 19.05 13.59
N LEU A 489 29.84 19.77 12.47
CA LEU A 489 30.91 20.68 12.05
C LEU A 489 31.15 21.79 13.06
N LYS A 490 30.10 22.40 13.62
CA LYS A 490 30.22 23.40 14.67
C LYS A 490 30.83 22.81 15.95
N ALA A 491 30.40 21.62 16.37
CA ALA A 491 30.98 20.94 17.53
C ALA A 491 32.46 20.57 17.31
N ALA A 492 32.82 20.05 16.13
CA ALA A 492 34.21 19.76 15.77
C ALA A 492 35.08 21.03 15.72
N ALA A 493 34.57 22.12 15.13
CA ALA A 493 35.25 23.42 15.12
C ALA A 493 35.45 23.97 16.54
N GLN A 494 34.47 23.80 17.44
CA GLN A 494 34.57 24.24 18.85
C GLN A 494 35.49 23.36 19.70
N ALA A 495 35.78 22.12 19.29
CA ALA A 495 36.72 21.23 19.98
C ALA A 495 38.20 21.48 19.66
N LEU A 496 38.49 22.32 18.65
CA LEU A 496 39.87 22.70 18.27
C LEU A 496 40.45 23.77 19.21
N PRO A 497 41.69 23.61 19.71
CA PRO A 497 42.35 24.64 20.50
C PRO A 497 42.65 25.87 19.63
N VAL A 498 42.35 27.06 20.17
CA VAL A 498 42.53 28.33 19.48
C VAL A 498 44.00 28.76 19.56
N MET A 499 44.78 28.38 18.55
CA MET A 499 46.21 28.70 18.46
C MET A 499 46.42 30.13 17.92
N PRO A 500 47.36 30.91 18.49
CA PRO A 500 47.62 32.27 18.03
C PRO A 500 48.11 32.29 16.59
N GLY A 501 47.51 33.18 15.79
CA GLY A 501 47.68 33.25 14.33
C GLY A 501 46.68 32.43 13.52
N LEU A 502 45.92 31.50 14.12
CA LEU A 502 44.78 30.82 13.47
C LEU A 502 43.40 31.31 13.95
N GLU A 503 43.36 32.18 14.95
CA GLU A 503 42.15 32.84 15.49
C GLU A 503 41.19 33.35 14.41
N ILE A 504 41.71 34.09 13.42
CA ILE A 504 40.91 34.66 12.32
C ILE A 504 40.30 33.55 11.46
N HIS A 505 41.06 32.50 11.17
CA HIS A 505 40.58 31.36 10.38
C HIS A 505 39.51 30.54 11.12
N HIS A 506 39.67 30.40 12.44
CA HIS A 506 38.71 29.71 13.33
C HIS A 506 37.39 30.48 13.45
N ALA A 507 37.47 31.80 13.66
CA ALA A 507 36.30 32.68 13.67
C ALA A 507 35.56 32.69 12.31
N GLN A 508 36.31 32.73 11.19
CA GLN A 508 35.74 32.62 9.84
C GLN A 508 35.04 31.27 9.61
N LEU A 509 35.65 30.15 10.03
CA LEU A 509 35.03 28.82 9.92
C LEU A 509 33.70 28.76 10.69
N LEU A 510 33.67 29.22 11.94
CA LEU A 510 32.44 29.26 12.74
C LEU A 510 31.36 30.15 12.10
N GLN A 511 31.72 31.35 11.63
CA GLN A 511 30.79 32.25 10.95
C GLN A 511 30.22 31.64 9.65
N GLN A 512 31.02 30.91 8.88
CA GLN A 512 30.57 30.26 7.64
C GLN A 512 29.71 29.00 7.90
N ILE A 513 29.94 28.28 9.00
CA ILE A 513 29.06 27.18 9.44
C ILE A 513 27.69 27.73 9.89
N GLU A 514 27.66 28.87 10.57
CA GLU A 514 26.42 29.53 11.00
C GLU A 514 25.65 30.22 9.86
N THR A 515 26.34 30.61 8.78
CA THR A 515 25.72 31.22 7.60
C THR A 515 24.97 30.16 6.77
N PRO A 516 23.64 30.26 6.59
CA PRO A 516 22.89 29.29 5.80
C PRO A 516 23.23 29.42 4.30
N GLY A 517 23.40 28.28 3.61
CA GLY A 517 23.73 28.22 2.18
C GLY A 517 25.22 28.08 1.86
N SER A 518 26.09 28.02 2.87
CA SER A 518 27.47 27.56 2.72
C SER A 518 27.54 26.08 2.30
N ASP A 519 28.46 25.76 1.39
CA ASP A 519 28.73 24.38 0.98
C ASP A 519 29.39 23.60 2.12
N LEU A 520 28.73 22.52 2.53
CA LEU A 520 29.19 21.66 3.63
C LEU A 520 30.47 20.91 3.27
N VAL A 521 30.69 20.56 2.00
CA VAL A 521 31.91 19.85 1.58
C VAL A 521 33.11 20.80 1.59
N ALA A 522 32.95 22.05 1.14
CA ALA A 522 33.96 23.09 1.33
C ALA A 522 34.29 23.34 2.81
N LEU A 523 33.29 23.32 3.70
CA LEU A 523 33.49 23.49 5.14
C LEU A 523 34.15 22.28 5.81
N GLU A 524 33.76 21.05 5.45
CA GLU A 524 34.42 19.81 5.88
C GLU A 524 35.93 19.86 5.51
N ASN A 525 36.25 20.25 4.26
CA ASN A 525 37.63 20.40 3.80
C ASN A 525 38.40 21.55 4.48
N TYR A 526 37.77 22.71 4.71
CA TYR A 526 38.41 23.85 5.38
C TYR A 526 38.67 23.56 6.87
N LEU A 527 37.77 22.82 7.54
CA LEU A 527 37.99 22.32 8.89
C LEU A 527 39.18 21.35 8.94
N GLN A 528 39.29 20.41 7.99
CA GLN A 528 40.45 19.49 7.90
C GLN A 528 41.77 20.22 7.62
N GLN A 529 41.77 21.30 6.83
CA GLN A 529 42.96 22.13 6.65
C GLN A 529 43.32 22.91 7.92
N LEU A 530 42.33 23.31 8.73
CA LEU A 530 42.55 23.98 10.01
C LEU A 530 43.06 23.00 11.07
N THR A 531 42.50 21.78 11.18
CA THR A 531 42.96 20.74 12.12
C THR A 531 44.43 20.39 11.86
N GLN A 532 44.83 20.19 10.60
CA GLN A 532 46.22 19.90 10.26
C GLN A 532 47.13 21.06 10.64
N ARG A 533 46.79 22.31 10.30
CA ARG A 533 47.59 23.48 10.68
C ARG A 533 47.70 23.66 12.21
N THR A 534 46.64 23.37 12.97
CA THR A 534 46.75 23.37 14.45
C THR A 534 47.65 22.25 14.96
N ARG A 535 47.59 21.05 14.37
CA ARG A 535 48.46 19.91 14.72
C ARG A 535 49.93 20.24 14.43
N ASP A 536 50.22 20.81 13.27
CA ASP A 536 51.57 21.23 12.87
C ASP A 536 52.16 22.29 13.82
N LEU A 537 51.37 23.30 14.19
CA LEU A 537 51.80 24.35 15.12
C LEU A 537 51.95 23.86 16.58
N VAL A 538 51.09 22.94 17.03
CA VAL A 538 51.23 22.31 18.36
C VAL A 538 52.45 21.40 18.39
N ALA A 539 52.73 20.62 17.33
CA ALA A 539 53.95 19.82 17.22
C ALA A 539 55.21 20.70 17.30
N GLN A 540 55.27 21.80 16.54
CA GLN A 540 56.38 22.76 16.58
C GLN A 540 56.56 23.39 17.98
N ARG A 541 55.47 23.68 18.70
CA ARG A 541 55.55 24.19 20.09
C ARG A 541 56.03 23.13 21.07
N LEU A 542 55.53 21.89 21.00
CA LEU A 542 55.99 20.78 21.85
C LEU A 542 57.47 20.45 21.60
N GLU A 543 57.93 20.52 20.35
CA GLU A 543 59.36 20.37 20.02
C GLU A 543 60.18 21.53 20.59
N ALA A 544 59.77 22.78 20.39
CA ALA A 544 60.45 23.95 20.95
C ALA A 544 60.48 23.94 22.49
N LEU A 545 59.46 23.36 23.14
CA LEU A 545 59.44 23.14 24.59
C LEU A 545 60.40 22.04 25.02
N ALA A 546 60.46 20.91 24.31
CA ALA A 546 61.43 19.85 24.57
C ALA A 546 62.87 20.37 24.42
N GLN A 547 63.17 21.15 23.37
CA GLN A 547 64.47 21.78 23.16
C GLN A 547 64.83 22.76 24.30
N LYS A 548 63.89 23.63 24.74
CA LYS A 548 64.10 24.53 25.88
C LYS A 548 64.32 23.77 27.19
N ALA A 549 63.54 22.72 27.45
CA ALA A 549 63.65 21.89 28.64
C ALA A 549 65.03 21.21 28.71
N GLN A 550 65.50 20.65 27.60
CA GLN A 550 66.84 20.06 27.47
C GLN A 550 67.96 21.09 27.68
N GLN A 551 67.86 22.29 27.08
CA GLN A 551 68.84 23.36 27.26
C GLN A 551 68.99 23.83 28.71
N MET A 552 67.91 23.76 29.50
CA MET A 552 67.88 24.15 30.92
C MET A 552 68.10 22.97 31.88
N GLY A 553 68.21 21.73 31.39
CA GLY A 553 68.32 20.53 32.22
C GLY A 553 67.09 20.30 33.11
N ILE A 554 65.89 20.58 32.60
CA ILE A 554 64.61 20.42 33.30
C ILE A 554 63.84 19.27 32.66
N GLU A 555 63.41 18.30 33.47
CA GLU A 555 62.46 17.27 33.06
C GLU A 555 61.02 17.80 33.18
N LEU A 556 60.24 17.66 32.10
CA LEU A 556 58.83 18.05 32.03
C LEU A 556 57.93 16.80 32.07
N GLU A 557 57.33 16.56 33.22
CA GLU A 557 56.26 15.59 33.40
C GLU A 557 55.09 15.91 32.44
N GLY A 558 54.53 14.89 31.79
CA GLY A 558 53.44 15.03 30.80
C GLY A 558 53.87 15.41 29.36
N LEU A 559 55.13 15.80 29.10
CA LEU A 559 55.57 16.15 27.74
C LEU A 559 55.53 14.96 26.77
N ALA A 560 55.92 13.77 27.23
CA ALA A 560 55.83 12.54 26.45
C ALA A 560 54.38 12.12 26.17
N GLU A 561 53.46 12.37 27.10
CA GLU A 561 52.03 12.09 26.95
C GLU A 561 51.38 13.01 25.91
N ALA A 562 51.76 14.30 25.90
CA ALA A 562 51.32 15.25 24.87
C ALA A 562 51.85 14.87 23.48
N GLN A 563 53.10 14.40 23.38
CA GLN A 563 53.67 13.90 22.12
C GLN A 563 52.98 12.61 21.64
N ALA A 564 52.66 11.68 22.56
CA ALA A 564 51.90 10.47 22.25
C ALA A 564 50.46 10.78 21.79
N ALA A 565 49.77 11.69 22.47
CA ALA A 565 48.43 12.15 22.07
C ALA A 565 48.43 12.73 20.63
N LEU A 566 49.46 13.50 20.27
CA LEU A 566 49.61 14.06 18.92
C LEU A 566 49.93 12.99 17.85
N ALA A 567 50.56 11.88 18.23
CA ALA A 567 50.67 10.69 17.37
C ALA A 567 49.31 9.99 17.19
N GLU A 568 48.50 9.88 18.25
CA GLU A 568 47.11 9.39 18.24
C GLU A 568 46.08 10.38 17.64
N GLU A 569 46.54 11.37 16.88
CA GLU A 569 45.73 12.41 16.20
C GLU A 569 44.94 13.36 17.12
N ARG A 570 45.12 13.26 18.44
CA ARG A 570 44.54 14.17 19.44
C ARG A 570 45.43 15.42 19.55
N ILE A 571 44.84 16.61 19.56
CA ILE A 571 45.60 17.86 19.67
C ILE A 571 45.59 18.32 21.15
N PRO A 572 46.69 18.14 21.92
CA PRO A 572 46.80 18.64 23.28
C PRO A 572 46.99 20.17 23.30
N ASP A 573 46.67 20.81 24.43
CA ASP A 573 47.02 22.20 24.69
C ASP A 573 48.45 22.31 25.26
N PRO A 574 49.42 22.91 24.56
CA PRO A 574 50.78 23.07 25.08
C PRO A 574 50.88 24.10 26.21
N ALA A 575 49.89 24.99 26.42
CA ALA A 575 49.98 26.11 27.35
C ALA A 575 50.17 25.69 28.82
N ALA A 576 49.76 24.48 29.20
CA ALA A 576 50.04 23.92 30.52
C ALA A 576 51.53 23.57 30.69
N LEU A 577 52.15 22.95 29.67
CA LEU A 577 53.57 22.61 29.66
C LEU A 577 54.46 23.86 29.52
N GLU A 578 54.00 24.90 28.81
CA GLU A 578 54.66 26.21 28.75
C GLU A 578 54.82 26.80 30.16
N ARG A 579 53.74 26.82 30.96
CA ARG A 579 53.76 27.35 32.34
C ARG A 579 54.63 26.51 33.28
N LEU A 580 54.53 25.18 33.22
CA LEU A 580 55.33 24.29 34.07
C LEU A 580 56.84 24.45 33.81
N LEU A 581 57.25 24.71 32.57
CA LEU A 581 58.64 25.04 32.24
C LEU A 581 59.04 26.40 32.83
N GLU A 582 58.21 27.43 32.68
CA GLU A 582 58.48 28.76 33.26
C GLU A 582 58.59 28.72 34.79
N GLU A 583 57.74 27.96 35.47
CA GLU A 583 57.80 27.74 36.92
C GLU A 583 59.12 27.07 37.33
N ARG A 584 59.47 25.92 36.73
CA ARG A 584 60.72 25.19 37.03
C ARG A 584 61.99 26.02 36.72
N VAL A 585 61.99 26.81 35.65
CA VAL A 585 63.08 27.76 35.33
C VAL A 585 63.23 28.83 36.41
N ASN A 586 62.11 29.42 36.85
CA ASN A 586 62.11 30.43 37.91
C ASN A 586 62.56 29.84 39.26
N GLU A 587 62.19 28.59 39.58
CA GLU A 587 62.68 27.88 40.76
C GLU A 587 64.21 27.70 40.72
N GLN A 588 64.76 27.17 39.62
CA GLN A 588 66.22 27.00 39.47
C GLN A 588 66.97 28.34 39.61
N ALA A 589 66.49 29.40 38.96
CA ALA A 589 67.10 30.73 39.05
C ALA A 589 67.10 31.27 40.49
N ASN A 590 66.00 31.07 41.23
CA ASN A 590 65.89 31.48 42.62
C ASN A 590 66.73 30.62 43.58
N GLN A 591 66.87 29.31 43.32
CA GLN A 591 67.82 28.45 44.04
C GLN A 591 69.26 28.93 43.83
N ARG A 592 69.64 29.28 42.59
CA ARG A 592 71.00 29.77 42.28
C ARG A 592 71.32 31.11 42.96
N ARG A 593 70.37 32.05 42.98
CA ARG A 593 70.49 33.31 43.75
C ARG A 593 70.68 33.05 45.26
N ARG A 594 69.93 32.11 45.86
CA ARG A 594 70.06 31.73 47.28
C ARG A 594 71.44 31.14 47.60
N GLN A 595 71.99 30.28 46.74
CA GLN A 595 73.35 29.73 46.90
C GLN A 595 74.40 30.86 46.96
N LEU A 596 74.37 31.77 46.00
CA LEU A 596 75.33 32.88 45.90
C LEU A 596 75.23 33.87 47.07
N ALA A 597 74.01 34.16 47.56
CA ALA A 597 73.83 34.95 48.77
C ALA A 597 74.49 34.29 50.01
N GLY A 598 74.41 32.97 50.10
CA GLY A 598 75.11 32.18 51.13
C GLY A 598 76.64 32.20 50.98
N GLU A 599 77.16 32.13 49.75
CA GLU A 599 78.60 32.27 49.49
C GLU A 599 79.13 33.66 49.88
N LEU A 600 78.46 34.74 49.48
CA LEU A 600 78.84 36.11 49.85
C LEU A 600 78.84 36.32 51.37
N SER A 601 77.88 35.72 52.09
CA SER A 601 77.85 35.77 53.56
C SER A 601 79.06 35.08 54.20
N ARG A 602 79.57 34.00 53.60
CA ARG A 602 80.80 33.33 54.06
C ARG A 602 82.05 34.17 53.78
N TYR A 603 82.11 34.85 52.64
CA TYR A 603 83.22 35.76 52.32
C TYR A 603 83.23 37.00 53.22
N GLU A 604 82.05 37.53 53.60
CA GLU A 604 81.95 38.62 54.57
C GLU A 604 82.46 38.21 55.96
N ALA A 605 82.06 37.05 56.47
CA ALA A 605 82.53 36.54 57.76
C ALA A 605 84.05 36.31 57.77
N ALA A 606 84.61 35.79 56.66
CA ALA A 606 86.06 35.63 56.50
C ALA A 606 86.80 36.97 56.41
N ALA A 607 86.24 37.97 55.70
CA ALA A 607 86.80 39.33 55.62
C ALA A 607 86.89 39.99 57.00
N GLN A 608 85.83 39.89 57.82
CA GLN A 608 85.78 40.44 59.18
C GLN A 608 86.80 39.79 60.15
N GLY A 609 87.32 38.60 59.82
CA GLY A 609 88.41 37.95 60.57
C GLY A 609 89.81 38.54 60.29
N LEU A 610 89.97 39.30 59.21
CA LEU A 610 91.25 39.88 58.74
C LEU A 610 91.41 41.35 59.15
N ARG A 611 90.75 41.74 60.25
CA ARG A 611 90.64 43.14 60.70
C ARG A 611 91.98 43.84 60.88
N GLY A 612 92.10 45.02 60.27
CA GLY A 612 93.30 45.86 60.32
C GLY A 612 94.36 45.59 59.24
N LEU A 613 94.13 44.67 58.30
CA LEU A 613 95.06 44.36 57.20
C LEU A 613 94.69 44.99 55.83
N GLY A 614 93.70 45.88 55.79
CA GLY A 614 93.22 46.52 54.55
C GLY A 614 91.93 45.90 53.96
N GLU A 615 91.06 45.41 54.84
CA GLU A 615 89.81 44.69 54.51
C GLU A 615 88.77 45.50 53.69
N GLU A 616 88.86 46.82 53.67
CA GLU A 616 87.85 47.73 53.09
C GLU A 616 87.51 47.42 51.63
N LYS A 617 88.51 47.06 50.82
CA LYS A 617 88.33 46.70 49.41
C LYS A 617 87.54 45.41 49.22
N LEU A 618 87.79 44.43 50.08
CA LEU A 618 87.10 43.14 50.06
C LEU A 618 85.63 43.31 50.47
N LEU A 619 85.36 44.10 51.51
CA LEU A 619 84.00 44.45 51.93
C LEU A 619 83.25 45.29 50.86
N GLY A 620 83.95 46.19 50.16
CA GLY A 620 83.43 46.91 49.00
C GLY A 620 82.95 45.97 47.88
N LEU A 621 83.79 45.04 47.45
CA LEU A 621 83.44 44.05 46.42
C LEU A 621 82.27 43.14 46.84
N ILE A 622 82.21 42.74 48.12
CA ILE A 622 81.11 41.91 48.65
C ILE A 622 79.78 42.69 48.70
N THR A 623 79.81 43.98 49.06
CA THR A 623 78.61 44.82 49.09
C THR A 623 78.12 45.17 47.67
N GLU A 624 79.03 45.41 46.72
CA GLU A 624 78.68 45.57 45.30
C GLU A 624 78.03 44.29 44.72
N ALA A 625 78.58 43.11 45.03
CA ALA A 625 78.01 41.83 44.61
C ALA A 625 76.63 41.56 45.25
N ARG A 626 76.42 41.91 46.53
CA ARG A 626 75.09 41.85 47.16
C ARG A 626 74.08 42.78 46.50
N ASN A 627 74.49 43.98 46.12
CA ASN A 627 73.60 44.93 45.44
C ASN A 627 73.17 44.40 44.05
N ARG A 628 74.07 43.75 43.29
CA ARG A 628 73.70 43.06 42.05
C ARG A 628 72.71 41.91 42.27
N LEU A 629 72.91 41.07 43.29
CA LEU A 629 71.92 40.03 43.65
C LEU A 629 70.56 40.63 44.06
N ALA A 630 70.54 41.77 44.75
CA ALA A 630 69.30 42.46 45.13
C ALA A 630 68.55 43.04 43.91
N LEU A 631 69.27 43.43 42.85
CA LEU A 631 68.71 43.80 41.54
C LEU A 631 68.35 42.57 40.68
N GLY A 632 68.62 41.35 41.16
CA GLY A 632 68.29 40.09 40.50
C GLY A 632 69.37 39.54 39.57
N GLU A 633 70.48 40.25 39.39
CA GLU A 633 71.64 39.82 38.59
C GLU A 633 72.47 38.75 39.32
N ILE A 634 73.21 37.92 38.57
CA ILE A 634 74.16 36.94 39.12
C ILE A 634 75.58 37.54 39.05
N PRO A 635 76.19 37.93 40.18
CA PRO A 635 77.54 38.51 40.18
C PRO A 635 78.62 37.41 40.11
N ASP A 636 79.76 37.75 39.52
CA ASP A 636 80.97 36.94 39.62
C ASP A 636 81.59 37.06 41.03
N THR A 637 82.07 35.94 41.57
CA THR A 637 82.72 35.82 42.88
C THR A 637 84.24 35.70 42.78
N ALA A 638 84.82 35.56 41.58
CA ALA A 638 86.26 35.50 41.36
C ALA A 638 87.06 36.67 41.97
N PRO A 639 86.70 37.96 41.82
CA PRO A 639 87.49 39.06 42.38
C PRO A 639 87.48 39.07 43.93
N ILE A 640 86.38 38.66 44.55
CA ILE A 640 86.25 38.53 46.02
C ILE A 640 87.20 37.44 46.55
N LYS A 641 87.25 36.29 45.86
CA LYS A 641 88.16 35.18 46.18
C LYS A 641 89.64 35.58 46.07
N ALA A 642 89.99 36.37 45.06
CA ALA A 642 91.36 36.83 44.82
C ALA A 642 91.88 37.76 45.95
N GLU A 643 91.18 38.84 46.28
CA GLU A 643 91.66 39.81 47.30
C GLU A 643 91.64 39.20 48.71
N LEU A 644 90.71 38.27 49.00
CA LEU A 644 90.72 37.50 50.27
C LEU A 644 91.99 36.64 50.40
N THR A 645 92.39 35.95 49.33
CA THR A 645 93.61 35.12 49.33
C THR A 645 94.86 35.98 49.56
N ARG A 646 94.91 37.18 48.97
CA ARG A 646 95.99 38.15 49.17
C ARG A 646 96.10 38.65 50.61
N LEU A 647 94.98 38.97 51.26
CA LEU A 647 94.98 39.47 52.64
C LEU A 647 95.48 38.42 53.65
N VAL A 648 95.17 37.13 53.42
CA VAL A 648 95.72 36.02 54.23
C VAL A 648 97.25 35.93 54.08
N GLN A 649 97.77 36.02 52.84
CA GLN A 649 99.22 36.01 52.60
C GLN A 649 99.95 37.19 53.29
N LEU A 650 99.33 38.38 53.35
CA LEU A 650 99.87 39.51 54.10
C LEU A 650 99.89 39.27 55.62
N GLN A 651 98.90 38.57 56.18
CA GLN A 651 98.89 38.19 57.59
C GLN A 651 100.07 37.30 57.96
N ASP A 652 100.32 36.25 57.17
CA ASP A 652 101.38 35.27 57.48
C ASP A 652 102.79 35.84 57.25
N ASN A 653 102.95 36.74 56.27
CA ASN A 653 104.19 37.51 56.12
C ASN A 653 104.48 38.40 57.36
N LEU A 654 103.46 39.06 57.91
CA LEU A 654 103.60 39.87 59.13
C LEU A 654 103.88 39.01 60.37
N ARG A 655 103.32 37.79 60.47
CA ARG A 655 103.72 36.82 61.51
C ARG A 655 105.21 36.50 61.43
N ALA A 656 105.74 36.27 60.22
CA ALA A 656 107.15 35.94 60.03
C ALA A 656 108.08 37.13 60.39
N GLU A 657 107.74 38.34 59.96
CA GLU A 657 108.51 39.56 60.31
C GLU A 657 108.57 39.78 61.84
N VAL A 658 107.43 39.64 62.51
CA VAL A 658 107.33 39.78 63.97
C VAL A 658 108.09 38.66 64.68
N ALA A 659 108.03 37.42 64.20
CA ALA A 659 108.76 36.29 64.79
C ALA A 659 110.29 36.51 64.78
N VAL A 660 110.85 36.98 63.66
CA VAL A 660 112.28 37.27 63.53
C VAL A 660 112.69 38.45 64.41
N SER A 661 111.90 39.53 64.41
CA SER A 661 112.17 40.73 65.23
C SER A 661 112.10 40.44 66.73
N LEU A 662 111.23 39.52 67.13
CA LEU A 662 111.05 39.07 68.51
C LEU A 662 112.25 38.23 68.99
N ALA A 663 112.78 37.35 68.13
CA ALA A 663 113.96 36.55 68.45
C ALA A 663 115.22 37.41 68.65
N ASP A 664 115.50 38.33 67.73
CA ASP A 664 116.64 39.28 67.79
C ASP A 664 116.61 40.13 69.08
N LEU A 665 115.43 40.62 69.48
CA LEU A 665 115.25 41.39 70.70
C LEU A 665 115.56 40.54 71.96
N LEU A 666 115.03 39.31 72.02
CA LEU A 666 115.25 38.41 73.15
C LEU A 666 116.71 37.93 73.26
N GLU A 667 117.39 37.72 72.12
CA GLU A 667 118.82 37.34 72.10
C GLU A 667 119.70 38.45 72.69
N ARG A 668 119.57 39.69 72.19
CA ARG A 668 120.32 40.86 72.69
C ARG A 668 120.06 41.15 74.17
N PHE A 669 118.80 41.05 74.62
CA PHE A 669 118.49 41.26 76.03
C PHE A 669 119.18 40.21 76.92
N ASN A 670 119.13 38.93 76.54
CA ASN A 670 119.75 37.87 77.34
C ASN A 670 121.28 37.99 77.41
N ALA A 671 121.94 38.50 76.35
CA ALA A 671 123.39 38.73 76.33
C ALA A 671 123.89 39.70 77.42
N HIS A 672 123.08 40.69 77.84
CA HIS A 672 123.47 41.73 78.80
C HIS A 672 122.70 41.70 80.13
N ARG A 673 121.85 40.68 80.33
CA ARG A 673 120.95 40.50 81.48
C ARG A 673 121.64 40.39 82.85
N ALA A 674 122.95 40.15 82.91
CA ALA A 674 123.72 40.07 84.16
C ALA A 674 124.00 41.44 84.83
N MET A 675 123.67 42.55 84.16
CA MET A 675 123.86 43.91 84.67
C MET A 675 122.81 44.29 85.72
N GLY A 676 123.24 44.76 86.89
CA GLY A 676 122.35 45.23 87.97
C GLY A 676 121.81 46.65 87.81
N GLY A 677 121.31 47.01 86.61
CA GLY A 677 120.86 48.37 86.27
C GLY A 677 119.33 48.58 86.30
N GLU A 678 118.89 49.84 86.43
CA GLU A 678 117.45 50.19 86.40
C GLU A 678 116.79 49.89 85.04
N THR A 679 117.56 49.99 83.95
CA THR A 679 117.18 49.58 82.59
C THR A 679 116.66 48.15 82.53
N VAL A 680 117.33 47.19 83.18
CA VAL A 680 116.91 45.78 83.26
C VAL A 680 115.58 45.63 84.00
N ILE A 681 115.36 46.43 85.06
CA ILE A 681 114.11 46.41 85.83
C ILE A 681 112.93 46.88 84.97
N ARG A 682 113.13 47.91 84.13
CA ARG A 682 112.11 48.42 83.20
C ARG A 682 111.87 47.47 82.01
N LEU A 683 112.93 46.83 81.49
CA LEU A 683 112.83 45.85 80.40
C LEU A 683 112.12 44.55 80.81
N LYS A 684 112.37 44.04 82.02
CA LYS A 684 111.95 42.70 82.43
C LYS A 684 110.44 42.41 82.22
N PRO A 685 109.48 43.29 82.60
CA PRO A 685 108.06 43.04 82.35
C PRO A 685 107.70 43.00 80.86
N MET A 686 108.33 43.84 80.04
CA MET A 686 108.13 43.83 78.58
C MET A 686 108.69 42.55 77.97
N ILE A 687 109.87 42.11 78.40
CA ILE A 687 110.48 40.84 78.00
C ILE A 687 109.62 39.65 78.42
N GLU A 688 109.01 39.65 79.61
CA GLU A 688 108.11 38.59 80.07
C GLU A 688 106.83 38.53 79.19
N PHE A 689 106.23 39.67 78.85
CA PHE A 689 105.14 39.74 77.87
C PHE A 689 105.57 39.20 76.50
N LEU A 690 106.67 39.70 75.95
CA LEU A 690 107.21 39.34 74.64
C LEU A 690 107.60 37.85 74.55
N THR A 691 108.22 37.29 75.60
CA THR A 691 108.52 35.85 75.67
C THR A 691 107.23 35.03 75.62
N SER A 692 106.19 35.45 76.35
CA SER A 692 104.88 34.80 76.31
C SER A 692 104.11 35.00 75.00
N ALA A 693 104.57 35.92 74.14
CA ALA A 693 104.03 36.13 72.80
C ALA A 693 104.64 35.16 71.78
N VAL A 694 105.87 34.69 71.96
CA VAL A 694 106.55 33.70 71.08
C VAL A 694 105.67 32.47 70.87
N GLU A 695 105.21 31.85 71.97
CA GLU A 695 104.35 30.65 71.94
C GLU A 695 102.96 30.92 71.34
N ARG A 696 102.50 32.17 71.40
CA ARG A 696 101.13 32.57 71.01
C ARG A 696 101.05 33.11 69.58
N LEU A 697 102.14 33.59 68.98
CA LEU A 697 102.17 34.26 67.68
C LEU A 697 101.52 33.46 66.54
N ALA A 698 101.68 32.13 66.56
CA ALA A 698 101.05 31.22 65.59
C ALA A 698 99.52 31.08 65.73
N ARG A 699 98.94 31.51 66.86
CA ARG A 699 97.49 31.43 67.16
C ARG A 699 96.81 32.80 67.28
N VAL A 700 97.59 33.87 67.34
CA VAL A 700 97.09 35.24 67.51
C VAL A 700 96.60 35.83 66.18
N GLY A 701 95.53 36.62 66.24
CA GLY A 701 94.90 37.29 65.09
C GLY A 701 95.68 38.53 64.61
N PRO A 702 95.21 39.19 63.53
CA PRO A 702 95.93 40.30 62.89
C PRO A 702 96.22 41.47 63.85
N SER A 703 95.26 41.85 64.70
CA SER A 703 95.44 42.90 65.71
C SER A 703 96.56 42.58 66.70
N GLY A 704 96.55 41.38 67.28
CA GLY A 704 97.56 40.97 68.27
C GLY A 704 98.96 40.79 67.68
N ILE A 705 99.09 40.52 66.37
CA ILE A 705 100.39 40.54 65.67
C ILE A 705 100.94 41.98 65.63
N LEU A 706 100.07 42.97 65.41
CA LEU A 706 100.43 44.40 65.44
C LEU A 706 100.75 44.89 66.86
N GLU A 707 99.99 44.45 67.88
CA GLU A 707 100.28 44.72 69.30
C GLU A 707 101.67 44.20 69.71
N VAL A 708 102.01 42.96 69.32
CA VAL A 708 103.34 42.39 69.58
C VAL A 708 104.43 43.14 68.80
N ARG A 709 104.18 43.57 67.56
CA ARG A 709 105.10 44.41 66.77
C ARG A 709 105.37 45.76 67.47
N GLN A 710 104.36 46.38 68.06
CA GLN A 710 104.52 47.62 68.82
C GLN A 710 105.33 47.39 70.11
N ALA A 711 105.02 46.34 70.88
CA ALA A 711 105.77 46.02 72.10
C ALA A 711 107.27 45.72 71.82
N ILE A 712 107.59 45.10 70.67
CA ILE A 712 108.97 44.92 70.19
C ILE A 712 109.63 46.29 69.91
N ALA A 713 108.93 47.19 69.20
CA ALA A 713 109.45 48.51 68.88
C ALA A 713 109.70 49.39 70.13
N GLU A 714 108.88 49.26 71.16
CA GLU A 714 109.04 49.98 72.43
C GLU A 714 110.17 49.41 73.32
N ALA A 715 110.40 48.09 73.31
CA ALA A 715 111.48 47.47 74.08
C ALA A 715 112.87 47.59 73.42
N MET A 716 112.95 47.60 72.09
CA MET A 716 114.20 47.72 71.32
C MET A 716 115.13 48.89 71.72
N PRO A 717 114.68 50.15 71.93
CA PRO A 717 115.56 51.23 72.37
C PRO A 717 116.12 51.02 73.79
N LEU A 718 115.36 50.38 74.70
CA LEU A 718 115.82 50.08 76.06
C LEU A 718 116.94 49.03 76.04
N VAL A 719 116.87 48.03 75.14
CA VAL A 719 117.95 47.04 74.97
C VAL A 719 119.25 47.70 74.53
N LYS A 720 119.21 48.71 73.64
CA LYS A 720 120.41 49.46 73.24
C LYS A 720 121.03 50.25 74.40
N GLN A 721 120.21 50.85 75.27
CA GLN A 721 120.72 51.53 76.47
C GLN A 721 121.45 50.55 77.41
N LEU A 722 120.92 49.32 77.56
CA LEU A 722 121.59 48.26 78.32
C LEU A 722 122.93 47.82 77.70
N GLU A 723 123.02 47.75 76.36
CA GLU A 723 124.29 47.48 75.66
C GLU A 723 125.34 48.59 75.90
N GLU A 724 124.91 49.85 76.03
CA GLU A 724 125.78 51.01 76.28
C GLU A 724 126.26 51.05 77.75
N GLU A 725 125.35 50.82 78.70
CA GLU A 725 125.69 50.69 80.13
C GLU A 725 126.70 49.55 80.38
N HIS A 726 126.55 48.42 79.69
CA HIS A 726 127.46 47.28 79.85
C HIS A 726 128.89 47.60 79.38
N LYS A 727 129.04 48.36 78.29
CA LYS A 727 130.34 48.83 77.79
C LYS A 727 131.02 49.76 78.79
N ALA A 728 130.25 50.63 79.46
CA ALA A 728 130.77 51.52 80.51
C ALA A 728 131.22 50.76 81.77
N ALA A 729 130.42 49.79 82.23
CA ALA A 729 130.75 49.00 83.43
C ALA A 729 132.01 48.12 83.24
N MET A 730 132.19 47.54 82.05
CA MET A 730 133.36 46.70 81.75
C MET A 730 134.68 47.49 81.70
N ALA A 731 134.64 48.79 81.36
CA ALA A 731 135.82 49.65 81.43
C ALA A 731 136.30 49.85 82.89
N LEU A 732 135.38 50.17 83.81
CA LEU A 732 135.69 50.34 85.24
C LEU A 732 136.22 49.07 85.91
N MET A 733 135.86 47.88 85.41
CA MET A 733 136.44 46.60 85.88
C MET A 733 137.86 46.33 85.39
N GLN A 734 138.40 47.08 84.42
CA GLN A 734 139.80 46.91 83.98
C GLN A 734 140.76 47.73 84.85
N ASP A 735 140.39 48.95 85.25
CA ASP A 735 141.24 49.83 86.07
C ASP A 735 141.50 49.30 87.49
N LEU A 736 140.62 48.45 88.03
CA LEU A 736 140.71 47.93 89.40
C LEU A 736 141.55 46.65 89.56
N LYS A 737 142.19 46.12 88.50
CA LYS A 737 143.00 44.89 88.57
C LYS A 737 144.46 45.11 89.02
N GLY A 738 144.71 46.20 89.74
CA GLY A 738 146.01 46.61 90.26
C GLY A 738 146.32 46.16 91.70
N GLY A 739 145.94 44.94 92.09
CA GLY A 739 146.23 44.39 93.42
C GLY A 739 145.64 43.00 93.63
N GLU A 740 146.52 42.04 93.90
CA GLU A 740 146.36 40.69 94.51
C GLU A 740 144.97 39.99 94.44
N LEU A 741 144.86 38.85 93.74
CA LEU A 741 145.19 37.48 94.23
C LEU A 741 144.29 37.04 95.40
N ASP A 742 143.69 35.84 95.43
CA ASP A 742 143.66 34.72 94.47
C ASP A 742 142.48 33.77 94.82
N ALA A 743 142.35 32.67 94.07
CA ALA A 743 141.75 31.38 94.45
C ALA A 743 140.21 31.20 94.50
N LEU A 744 139.77 30.05 93.94
CA LEU A 744 138.45 29.37 94.04
C LEU A 744 137.28 30.03 93.26
N LEU A 745 136.69 29.53 92.15
CA LEU A 745 136.35 28.17 91.62
C LEU A 745 135.27 27.42 92.46
N GLY A 746 134.13 26.86 91.96
CA GLY A 746 133.47 26.69 90.61
C GLY A 746 132.21 25.73 90.60
N ILE A 747 131.80 25.09 89.45
CA ILE A 747 130.96 23.81 89.20
C ILE A 747 129.36 23.90 89.08
N PHE A 748 128.43 23.12 88.40
CA PHE A 748 128.24 21.85 87.54
C PHE A 748 126.97 21.84 86.54
N ASP A 749 126.52 20.69 85.93
CA ASP A 749 125.66 20.54 84.66
C ASP A 749 124.36 19.58 84.62
N ALA A 750 123.87 19.05 83.44
CA ALA A 750 122.43 18.60 83.14
C ALA A 750 122.06 17.46 82.06
N GLN A 751 120.73 17.22 81.76
CA GLN A 751 119.96 16.54 80.61
C GLN A 751 119.62 14.99 80.63
N PRO A 752 119.02 14.19 79.64
CA PRO A 752 118.09 14.34 78.42
C PRO A 752 117.02 13.18 78.00
N GLN A 753 116.06 13.40 77.04
CA GLN A 753 115.35 12.46 76.01
C GLN A 753 114.38 11.23 76.37
N ALA A 754 113.59 10.46 75.52
CA ALA A 754 112.80 10.56 74.21
C ALA A 754 111.94 9.26 73.75
N VAL A 755 111.18 9.26 72.60
CA VAL A 755 110.65 8.18 71.60
C VAL A 755 109.22 7.42 71.59
N PRO A 756 108.49 7.22 70.42
CA PRO A 756 107.22 6.36 70.21
C PRO A 756 106.92 5.65 68.77
N ARG A 757 105.82 4.81 68.52
CA ARG A 757 105.10 4.53 67.16
C ARG A 757 103.69 3.71 66.96
N PRO A 758 103.48 2.51 66.28
CA PRO A 758 102.32 2.15 65.32
C PRO A 758 101.55 0.75 65.54
N PRO A 759 100.84 -0.06 64.62
CA PRO A 759 100.19 -0.04 63.24
C PRO A 759 98.82 -0.88 62.95
N ALA A 760 98.36 -1.10 61.65
CA ALA A 760 97.51 -2.22 61.00
C ALA A 760 95.91 -2.32 61.06
N SER A 761 95.07 -3.18 60.35
CA SER A 761 94.86 -3.66 58.90
C SER A 761 93.57 -4.59 58.62
N THR A 762 93.17 -4.99 57.35
CA THR A 762 92.34 -6.19 56.83
C THR A 762 91.10 -6.09 55.77
N PRO A 763 90.04 -6.99 55.55
CA PRO A 763 89.59 -7.53 54.18
C PRO A 763 88.03 -7.81 53.79
N ALA A 764 87.71 -8.56 52.67
CA ALA A 764 86.44 -9.29 52.18
C ALA A 764 85.39 -8.57 51.20
N SER A 765 84.38 -9.13 50.43
CA SER A 765 83.90 -10.45 49.81
C SER A 765 82.72 -10.26 48.73
N ASN A 766 82.23 -11.25 47.89
CA ASN A 766 81.17 -11.09 46.80
C ASN A 766 80.49 -12.36 46.08
N PRO A 767 79.18 -12.38 45.64
CA PRO A 767 78.49 -13.39 44.74
C PRO A 767 77.43 -12.90 43.62
N VAL A 768 76.87 -13.74 42.68
CA VAL A 768 75.96 -13.36 41.51
C VAL A 768 74.93 -14.44 40.89
N PRO A 769 73.94 -14.11 39.97
CA PRO A 769 72.69 -14.91 39.57
C PRO A 769 72.36 -15.28 38.04
N PRO A 770 71.17 -15.90 37.65
CA PRO A 770 70.82 -16.53 36.30
C PRO A 770 69.53 -16.06 35.48
N THR A 771 69.06 -16.77 34.40
CA THR A 771 67.84 -16.55 33.47
C THR A 771 67.45 -17.86 32.64
N PRO A 772 66.57 -18.03 31.55
CA PRO A 772 65.88 -17.18 30.51
C PRO A 772 64.39 -17.57 30.07
N ALA A 773 63.97 -17.50 28.76
CA ALA A 773 62.63 -17.76 28.08
C ALA A 773 62.80 -18.25 26.56
N PRO A 774 61.86 -18.33 25.53
CA PRO A 774 60.42 -17.90 25.27
C PRO A 774 59.50 -18.85 24.35
N GLU A 775 58.59 -18.31 23.48
CA GLU A 775 57.71 -18.90 22.36
C GLU A 775 56.48 -19.81 22.72
N VAL A 776 55.29 -19.96 22.05
CA VAL A 776 54.68 -19.77 20.68
C VAL A 776 54.58 -21.11 19.87
N GLU A 777 53.50 -21.54 19.16
CA GLU A 777 52.28 -20.91 18.57
C GLU A 777 50.88 -21.66 18.81
N PRO A 778 50.00 -22.20 17.87
CA PRO A 778 48.51 -22.19 18.08
C PRO A 778 47.63 -23.47 17.77
N ALA A 779 46.28 -23.32 17.97
CA ALA A 779 45.09 -23.96 17.33
C ALA A 779 44.86 -25.49 17.23
N GLU A 780 43.72 -25.98 17.76
CA GLU A 780 43.04 -27.21 17.30
C GLU A 780 41.51 -27.17 17.57
N GLU A 781 40.67 -27.66 16.66
CA GLU A 781 39.20 -27.68 16.80
C GLU A 781 38.72 -28.98 17.47
N VAL A 782 37.88 -28.88 18.51
CA VAL A 782 37.19 -30.05 19.11
C VAL A 782 35.68 -29.83 19.06
N VAL A 783 35.04 -30.40 18.04
CA VAL A 783 33.58 -30.53 17.98
C VAL A 783 33.17 -31.70 18.87
N ALA A 784 32.54 -31.41 20.01
CA ALA A 784 31.94 -32.44 20.86
C ALA A 784 30.68 -33.03 20.20
N GLU A 785 30.52 -34.35 20.25
CA GLU A 785 29.28 -35.02 19.86
C GLU A 785 28.26 -34.97 21.00
N ASP A 786 27.27 -34.08 20.91
CA ASP A 786 26.17 -34.03 21.89
C ASP A 786 25.09 -35.09 21.59
N PRO A 787 24.75 -35.98 22.56
CA PRO A 787 23.78 -37.06 22.35
C PRO A 787 22.32 -36.57 22.45
N GLY A 788 21.93 -35.65 21.57
CA GLY A 788 20.58 -35.06 21.53
C GLY A 788 20.09 -34.63 20.14
N ASP A 789 20.77 -35.02 19.06
CA ASP A 789 20.58 -34.43 17.73
C ASP A 789 19.35 -34.98 16.96
N ALA A 790 18.19 -34.37 17.21
CA ALA A 790 16.95 -34.66 16.49
C ALA A 790 16.97 -34.39 14.97
N LEU A 791 17.99 -33.72 14.44
CA LEU A 791 18.16 -33.51 12.99
C LEU A 791 18.99 -34.62 12.32
N ALA A 792 19.58 -35.55 13.09
CA ALA A 792 20.33 -36.68 12.57
C ALA A 792 19.61 -37.51 11.48
N PRO A 793 18.29 -37.78 11.53
CA PRO A 793 17.59 -38.52 10.46
C PRO A 793 17.70 -37.88 9.08
N PHE A 794 17.84 -36.55 9.02
CA PHE A 794 17.82 -35.76 7.79
C PHE A 794 19.22 -35.55 7.18
N ARG A 795 20.29 -35.98 7.86
CA ARG A 795 21.68 -35.89 7.36
C ARG A 795 22.00 -36.98 6.34
N LEU A 796 21.32 -36.94 5.20
CA LEU A 796 21.57 -37.84 4.06
C LEU A 796 22.61 -37.25 3.12
N ARG A 797 23.38 -38.12 2.44
CA ARG A 797 24.27 -37.72 1.34
C ARG A 797 23.44 -37.10 0.20
N GLY A 798 23.77 -35.85 -0.15
CA GLY A 798 22.99 -35.02 -1.08
C GLY A 798 22.02 -34.03 -0.39
N VAL A 799 22.03 -33.94 0.94
CA VAL A 799 21.40 -32.84 1.69
C VAL A 799 22.46 -31.81 2.03
N GLU A 800 22.28 -30.57 1.56
CA GLU A 800 23.24 -29.48 1.70
C GLU A 800 23.08 -28.73 3.03
N ALA A 801 21.83 -28.56 3.48
CA ALA A 801 21.52 -27.90 4.74
C ALA A 801 20.23 -28.43 5.37
N VAL A 802 20.22 -28.50 6.71
CA VAL A 802 19.05 -28.81 7.54
C VAL A 802 19.08 -27.90 8.76
N ALA A 803 17.95 -27.25 9.06
CA ALA A 803 17.80 -26.37 10.21
C ALA A 803 16.42 -26.46 10.82
N LEU A 804 16.35 -26.39 12.16
CA LEU A 804 15.13 -26.11 12.91
C LEU A 804 15.19 -24.66 13.40
N VAL A 805 14.14 -23.90 13.13
CA VAL A 805 14.09 -22.44 13.19
C VAL A 805 12.89 -22.03 14.04
N SER A 806 13.01 -21.03 14.92
CA SER A 806 11.90 -20.37 15.61
C SER A 806 11.73 -18.93 15.14
N GLU A 807 10.74 -18.21 15.67
CA GLU A 807 10.62 -16.77 15.46
C GLU A 807 11.88 -15.99 15.90
N ASP A 808 12.48 -16.37 17.02
CA ASP A 808 13.59 -15.62 17.64
C ASP A 808 14.99 -16.05 17.17
N GLY A 809 15.17 -17.28 16.66
CA GLY A 809 16.50 -17.75 16.25
C GLY A 809 16.57 -19.11 15.59
N LEU A 810 17.79 -19.49 15.20
CA LEU A 810 18.14 -20.84 14.78
C LEU A 810 18.21 -21.75 16.03
N LEU A 811 17.32 -22.74 16.14
CA LEU A 811 17.30 -23.68 17.25
C LEU A 811 18.36 -24.78 17.10
N MET A 812 18.46 -25.38 15.90
CA MET A 812 19.38 -26.47 15.61
C MET A 812 19.79 -26.49 14.13
N GLY A 813 20.97 -27.04 13.83
CA GLY A 813 21.42 -27.33 12.48
C GLY A 813 22.24 -26.21 11.83
N LYS A 814 22.25 -26.15 10.49
CA LYS A 814 22.98 -25.14 9.70
C LYS A 814 22.08 -24.61 8.60
N LEU A 815 22.03 -23.29 8.44
CA LEU A 815 21.38 -22.61 7.32
C LEU A 815 22.40 -22.23 6.24
N PRO A 816 22.04 -22.29 4.94
CA PRO A 816 22.90 -21.83 3.84
C PRO A 816 22.80 -20.32 3.59
N THR A 817 21.90 -19.63 4.30
CA THR A 817 21.53 -18.23 4.11
C THR A 817 21.25 -17.56 5.46
N THR A 818 21.14 -16.24 5.47
CA THR A 818 20.77 -15.44 6.65
C THR A 818 19.42 -15.86 7.23
N PHE A 819 19.38 -16.06 8.56
CA PHE A 819 18.18 -16.42 9.33
C PHE A 819 16.95 -15.55 9.00
N GLN A 820 17.14 -14.23 8.85
CA GLN A 820 16.07 -13.29 8.48
C GLN A 820 15.36 -13.71 7.18
N SER A 821 16.11 -14.10 6.14
CA SER A 821 15.57 -14.51 4.85
C SER A 821 14.70 -15.77 4.95
N VAL A 822 15.08 -16.68 5.85
CA VAL A 822 14.33 -17.92 6.14
C VAL A 822 13.08 -17.61 6.97
N ARG A 823 13.16 -16.71 7.96
CA ARG A 823 12.00 -16.23 8.73
C ARG A 823 10.98 -15.56 7.81
N THR A 824 11.41 -14.67 6.91
CA THR A 824 10.53 -14.04 5.91
C THR A 824 9.84 -15.09 5.03
N ALA A 825 10.57 -16.06 4.49
CA ALA A 825 9.96 -17.13 3.69
C ALA A 825 8.91 -17.94 4.48
N PHE A 826 9.06 -18.11 5.80
CA PHE A 826 8.04 -18.73 6.64
C PHE A 826 6.84 -17.81 6.94
N SER A 827 7.02 -16.49 7.09
CA SER A 827 5.89 -15.55 7.22
C SER A 827 5.10 -15.39 5.93
N ASP A 828 5.77 -15.44 4.78
CA ASP A 828 5.12 -15.34 3.47
C ASP A 828 4.24 -16.59 3.23
N LEU A 829 4.73 -17.78 3.62
CA LEU A 829 3.96 -19.03 3.58
C LEU A 829 2.78 -19.10 4.56
N SER A 830 2.80 -18.33 5.66
CA SER A 830 1.65 -18.24 6.56
C SER A 830 0.65 -17.18 6.11
N SER A 831 1.09 -16.06 5.52
CA SER A 831 0.21 -15.06 4.88
C SER A 831 -0.56 -15.67 3.70
N LEU A 832 0.14 -16.33 2.78
CA LEU A 832 -0.47 -17.01 1.62
C LEU A 832 -1.49 -18.09 2.04
N ALA A 833 -1.28 -18.75 3.18
CA ALA A 833 -2.23 -19.73 3.73
C ALA A 833 -3.47 -19.08 4.37
N GLY A 834 -3.32 -17.88 4.94
CA GLY A 834 -4.44 -17.05 5.40
C GLY A 834 -5.32 -16.58 4.24
N GLU A 835 -4.71 -16.14 3.14
CA GLU A 835 -5.40 -15.71 1.91
C GLU A 835 -6.13 -16.87 1.20
N LEU A 836 -5.54 -18.06 1.17
CA LEU A 836 -6.10 -19.26 0.52
C LEU A 836 -7.14 -19.99 1.39
N ALA A 837 -8.14 -19.24 1.86
CA ALA A 837 -9.34 -19.73 2.55
C ALA A 837 -9.08 -20.53 3.87
N GLY A 838 -8.03 -20.15 4.62
CA GLY A 838 -7.85 -20.60 6.01
C GLY A 838 -7.39 -22.05 6.19
N ALA A 839 -6.89 -22.69 5.14
CA ALA A 839 -6.26 -24.01 5.25
C ALA A 839 -4.86 -23.88 5.86
N THR A 840 -4.56 -24.62 6.94
CA THR A 840 -3.22 -24.62 7.53
C THR A 840 -2.20 -25.25 6.58
N THR A 841 -1.20 -24.46 6.15
CA THR A 841 -0.07 -24.95 5.35
C THR A 841 0.62 -26.08 6.09
N ARG A 842 0.62 -27.30 5.53
CA ARG A 842 1.27 -28.46 6.15
C ARG A 842 2.72 -28.63 5.71
N LEU A 843 3.08 -28.11 4.54
CA LEU A 843 4.34 -28.33 3.84
C LEU A 843 4.41 -27.34 2.68
N ALA A 844 5.58 -26.80 2.39
CA ALA A 844 5.90 -26.16 1.11
C ALA A 844 7.15 -26.81 0.51
N VAL A 845 7.16 -26.93 -0.83
CA VAL A 845 8.26 -27.51 -1.59
C VAL A 845 8.56 -26.60 -2.78
N VAL A 846 9.74 -26.00 -2.80
CA VAL A 846 10.21 -25.15 -3.90
C VAL A 846 11.26 -25.92 -4.69
N SER A 847 10.93 -26.38 -5.89
CA SER A 847 11.91 -26.98 -6.79
C SER A 847 12.75 -25.91 -7.47
N LEU A 848 14.06 -26.00 -7.31
CA LEU A 848 15.05 -25.32 -8.11
C LEU A 848 15.47 -26.25 -9.29
N PRO A 849 16.40 -25.84 -10.18
CA PRO A 849 16.81 -26.67 -11.32
C PRO A 849 17.46 -28.00 -10.92
N HIS A 850 18.35 -27.97 -9.92
CA HIS A 850 19.09 -29.15 -9.42
C HIS A 850 18.71 -29.54 -7.99
N ASN A 851 18.35 -28.55 -7.17
CA ASN A 851 18.06 -28.73 -5.75
C ASN A 851 16.56 -28.53 -5.45
N VAL A 852 16.15 -28.86 -4.24
CA VAL A 852 14.81 -28.63 -3.71
C VAL A 852 14.91 -28.05 -2.30
N VAL A 853 14.11 -27.04 -2.03
CA VAL A 853 13.90 -26.49 -0.69
C VAL A 853 12.58 -27.06 -0.16
N ILE A 854 12.64 -27.65 1.04
CA ILE A 854 11.47 -28.18 1.76
C ILE A 854 11.31 -27.35 3.04
N MET A 855 10.12 -26.81 3.24
CA MET A 855 9.77 -25.98 4.40
C MET A 855 8.55 -26.58 5.10
N VAL A 856 8.69 -26.88 6.39
CA VAL A 856 7.65 -27.53 7.19
C VAL A 856 7.30 -26.63 8.37
N PRO A 857 6.14 -25.95 8.38
CA PRO A 857 5.66 -25.26 9.56
C PRO A 857 5.20 -26.27 10.63
N LEU A 858 5.58 -26.01 11.87
CA LEU A 858 5.39 -26.85 13.06
C LEU A 858 4.83 -26.01 14.23
N GLY A 859 3.96 -25.05 13.92
CA GLY A 859 3.52 -24.01 14.87
C GLY A 859 4.48 -22.83 14.85
N GLU A 860 4.97 -22.41 16.02
CA GLU A 860 5.95 -21.33 16.23
C GLU A 860 7.37 -21.67 15.72
N LYS A 861 7.52 -22.84 15.08
CA LYS A 861 8.80 -23.41 14.61
C LYS A 861 8.67 -23.88 13.16
N GLY A 862 9.77 -23.80 12.42
CA GLY A 862 9.88 -24.23 11.02
C GLY A 862 11.08 -25.14 10.81
N LEU A 863 10.88 -26.27 10.12
CA LEU A 863 11.98 -27.09 9.61
C LEU A 863 12.31 -26.66 8.18
N PHE A 864 13.57 -26.30 7.93
CA PHE A 864 14.10 -25.97 6.61
C PHE A 864 15.09 -27.05 6.17
N ILE A 865 14.92 -27.57 4.95
CA ILE A 865 15.84 -28.52 4.31
C ILE A 865 16.17 -28.01 2.90
N LEU A 866 17.45 -27.99 2.55
CA LEU A 866 17.95 -27.82 1.18
C LEU A 866 18.70 -29.08 0.77
N ALA A 867 18.29 -29.70 -0.35
CA ALA A 867 18.83 -30.98 -0.81
C ALA A 867 18.80 -31.12 -2.33
N GLU A 868 19.56 -32.06 -2.88
CA GLU A 868 19.45 -32.48 -4.28
C GLU A 868 18.04 -33.01 -4.59
N LYS A 869 17.50 -32.63 -5.75
CA LYS A 869 16.13 -32.96 -6.20
C LYS A 869 15.76 -34.47 -6.18
N PRO A 870 16.66 -35.45 -6.42
CA PRO A 870 16.34 -36.88 -6.30
C PRO A 870 15.93 -37.34 -4.88
N LEU A 871 16.30 -36.59 -3.83
CA LEU A 871 16.01 -36.98 -2.45
C LEU A 871 14.60 -36.59 -1.98
N LEU A 872 13.86 -35.77 -2.74
CA LEU A 872 12.58 -35.19 -2.34
C LEU A 872 11.62 -36.23 -1.73
N SER A 873 11.30 -37.30 -2.45
CA SER A 873 10.35 -38.31 -1.97
C SER A 873 10.78 -38.97 -0.65
N ARG A 874 12.09 -39.21 -0.47
CA ARG A 874 12.64 -39.81 0.75
C ARG A 874 12.59 -38.84 1.93
N LEU A 875 12.92 -37.57 1.69
CA LEU A 875 12.89 -36.51 2.71
C LEU A 875 11.46 -36.23 3.16
N LEU A 876 10.47 -36.24 2.27
CA LEU A 876 9.06 -36.08 2.65
C LEU A 876 8.58 -37.22 3.56
N THR A 877 8.91 -38.48 3.26
CA THR A 877 8.58 -39.61 4.16
C THR A 877 9.26 -39.49 5.53
N GLN A 878 10.48 -38.95 5.60
CA GLN A 878 11.14 -38.69 6.89
C GLN A 878 10.51 -37.52 7.65
N VAL A 879 10.13 -36.44 6.95
CA VAL A 879 9.41 -35.30 7.52
C VAL A 879 8.10 -35.76 8.15
N GLU A 880 7.29 -36.55 7.43
CA GLU A 880 6.02 -37.06 7.97
C GLU A 880 6.22 -37.98 9.17
N ARG A 881 7.23 -38.87 9.10
CA ARG A 881 7.55 -39.81 10.19
C ARG A 881 7.98 -39.12 11.49
N HIS A 882 8.80 -38.07 11.40
CA HIS A 882 9.37 -37.38 12.57
C HIS A 882 8.63 -36.08 12.95
N ARG A 883 7.56 -35.69 12.22
CA ARG A 883 6.82 -34.44 12.44
C ARG A 883 6.37 -34.24 13.89
N ALA A 884 5.87 -35.30 14.53
CA ALA A 884 5.35 -35.26 15.89
C ALA A 884 6.45 -35.19 16.98
N GLU A 885 7.70 -35.49 16.62
CA GLU A 885 8.87 -35.35 17.50
C GLU A 885 9.43 -33.92 17.33
N LEU A 886 9.62 -33.47 16.10
CA LEU A 886 10.10 -32.12 15.77
C LEU A 886 9.17 -30.99 16.23
N ALA A 887 7.87 -31.25 16.39
CA ALA A 887 6.89 -30.30 16.93
C ALA A 887 6.75 -30.34 18.47
N ARG A 888 7.57 -31.15 19.17
CA ARG A 888 7.63 -31.20 20.65
C ARG A 888 8.93 -30.62 21.21
N LEU A 889 9.95 -30.48 20.36
CA LEU A 889 11.15 -29.68 20.57
C LEU A 889 10.80 -28.19 20.48
#